data_AF-A0A847YSM3-F1
#
_entry.id   AF-A0A847YSM3-F1
#
_cell.length_a   1.000
_cell.length_b   1.000
_cell.length_c   1.000
_cell.angle_alpha   90.00
_cell.angle_beta   90.00
_cell.angle_gamma   90.00
#
_symmetry.space_group_name_H-M   'P 1'
#
loop_
_entity.id
_entity.type
_entity.pdbx_description
1 polymer ?
#
loop_
_entity_poly.entity_id
_entity_poly.type
_entity_poly.pdbx_seq_one_letter_code
_entity_poly.pdbx_strand_id
1 'polypeptide(L)'
;MAVRHGGVRLLPHQTATLTRALALDPVRLGLCDEVGLGKTITAGAIAAELRARHRIRRILVVAPKGVQLQWVAEMQERFAEDYVRVGPEGIPVDSGVDVWKAFDRIVTSLDAVKPLRTRPGWTPVQISRYNENRFHGLVRAGWDLVIIDEAHHVAGSDDAVARHKLGRELTASTANVLLLSATPHSGKSESFRRFLGLLDPDFFLGSPITQAEVARVIARTEKRGAVDDNGIPLFQPRTTHLESVPWAAHAQHRLLYDEVTDYVRDGYATARATGRTATGFLMLLFQRLVASSTPAILSALERRQLALSTAVGRPAPLEFDDWAELTSEEQDTSVDLDTRALLTNETDRLSRLVNLARACYSAGPDPKTLHFLRLIRRLRRDEGDAHVKVLVFTEFRATQQMLTELLESQGIATVVINGQMGLQERALAQQRFREDADVLVSTDAGGEGVNLQFAHLAVNWDLPWAPTRLEQRIGRVDRIGQAHPVKAFNLILEDSVDQRVLEVLEDKLATIHAELGADKRADILDSADHLIEDLYVRVIADPTAATRAGEDFGRQLREELAAGREARDLLQPTTRIDLSPPDSQLPTLLTAAATALSHLTESPVDDPADVLQRLPLMAPGEPVPVISGDAAGWFSLWTVAPSDTSYQTGCYAVFRTLAGRIDPHHAERTWQALCNKPTILGSEIPDPGTWETLTEHGRDFGYAPLQRLQSRDSSAPRVDLALLVRVVP
;
A
#
# COMPACT_ATOMS: atom_id res chain seq x y z
N MET A 1 -25.98 14.94 6.49
CA MET A 1 -24.86 15.10 5.54
C MET A 1 -25.44 15.01 4.14
N ALA A 2 -25.18 15.98 3.29
CA ALA A 2 -25.64 16.04 1.90
C ALA A 2 -25.21 14.80 1.11
N VAL A 3 -24.04 14.24 1.42
CA VAL A 3 -23.50 13.02 0.79
C VAL A 3 -24.42 11.79 0.98
N ARG A 4 -25.13 11.67 2.12
CA ARG A 4 -26.09 10.58 2.36
C ARG A 4 -27.37 10.71 1.51
N HIS A 5 -27.72 11.93 1.09
CA HIS A 5 -28.88 12.18 0.24
C HIS A 5 -28.59 11.97 -1.26
N GLY A 6 -27.31 11.96 -1.65
CA GLY A 6 -26.84 11.73 -3.02
C GLY A 6 -26.60 10.27 -3.41
N GLY A 7 -26.92 9.29 -2.53
CA GLY A 7 -26.77 7.86 -2.83
C GLY A 7 -25.37 7.27 -2.55
N VAL A 8 -24.44 8.03 -1.99
CA VAL A 8 -23.11 7.53 -1.61
C VAL A 8 -23.14 6.97 -0.19
N ARG A 9 -22.95 5.65 -0.05
CA ARG A 9 -22.75 5.00 1.24
C ARG A 9 -21.27 5.07 1.61
N LEU A 10 -20.95 5.89 2.61
CA LEU A 10 -19.62 5.95 3.20
C LEU A 10 -19.49 4.88 4.28
N LEU A 11 -18.28 4.32 4.39
CA LEU A 11 -17.93 3.36 5.43
C LEU A 11 -17.71 4.05 6.78
N PRO A 12 -17.70 3.32 7.91
CA PRO A 12 -17.52 3.89 9.24
C PRO A 12 -16.27 4.77 9.37
N HIS A 13 -15.11 4.29 8.94
CA HIS A 13 -13.86 5.06 8.99
C HIS A 13 -13.90 6.32 8.12
N GLN A 14 -14.53 6.23 6.95
CA GLN A 14 -14.71 7.37 6.04
C GLN A 14 -15.64 8.41 6.65
N THR A 15 -16.70 7.97 7.33
CA THR A 15 -17.67 8.85 8.02
C THR A 15 -17.03 9.55 9.21
N ALA A 16 -16.21 8.84 9.99
CA ALA A 16 -15.45 9.42 11.10
C ALA A 16 -14.47 10.50 10.60
N THR A 17 -13.72 10.20 9.54
CA THR A 17 -12.80 11.16 8.91
C THR A 17 -13.54 12.37 8.33
N LEU A 18 -14.67 12.17 7.66
CA LEU A 18 -15.52 13.26 7.17
C LEU A 18 -16.02 14.15 8.31
N THR A 19 -16.54 13.56 9.38
CA THR A 19 -17.05 14.30 10.55
C THR A 19 -15.95 15.15 11.17
N ARG A 20 -14.75 14.58 11.32
CA ARG A 20 -13.58 15.30 11.79
C ARG A 20 -13.18 16.44 10.86
N ALA A 21 -13.11 16.20 9.54
CA ALA A 21 -12.78 17.24 8.58
C ALA A 21 -13.76 18.42 8.64
N LEU A 22 -15.05 18.17 8.82
CA LEU A 22 -16.08 19.20 8.91
C LEU A 22 -16.04 20.01 10.21
N ALA A 23 -15.45 19.45 11.27
CA ALA A 23 -15.23 20.15 12.53
C ALA A 23 -14.04 21.13 12.47
N LEU A 24 -13.19 21.02 11.43
CA LEU A 24 -12.09 21.94 11.19
C LEU A 24 -12.56 23.18 10.41
N ASP A 25 -12.06 24.35 10.80
CA ASP A 25 -12.23 25.61 10.08
C ASP A 25 -10.98 26.49 10.24
N PRO A 26 -10.08 26.55 9.24
CA PRO A 26 -10.16 25.94 7.91
C PRO A 26 -9.91 24.42 7.91
N VAL A 27 -10.35 23.74 6.85
CA VAL A 27 -10.18 22.28 6.70
C VAL A 27 -8.78 21.97 6.19
N ARG A 28 -7.85 21.62 7.09
CA ARG A 28 -6.49 21.17 6.76
C ARG A 28 -6.24 19.79 7.35
N LEU A 29 -6.27 18.77 6.50
CA LEU A 29 -6.22 17.37 6.96
C LEU A 29 -5.44 16.47 6.00
N GLY A 30 -4.54 15.66 6.56
CA GLY A 30 -3.89 14.54 5.88
C GLY A 30 -4.73 13.27 5.99
N LEU A 31 -5.17 12.74 4.85
CA LEU A 31 -5.85 11.45 4.72
C LEU A 31 -4.79 10.37 4.49
N CYS A 32 -4.36 9.75 5.59
CA CYS A 32 -3.24 8.81 5.61
C CYS A 32 -3.66 7.36 5.85
N ASP A 33 -4.89 7.01 5.45
CA ASP A 33 -5.39 5.64 5.45
C ASP A 33 -4.54 4.73 4.54
N GLU A 34 -4.42 3.45 4.89
CA GLU A 34 -3.73 2.45 4.06
C GLU A 34 -4.31 2.31 2.64
N VAL A 35 -3.55 1.65 1.75
CA VAL A 35 -3.95 1.42 0.36
C VAL A 35 -5.23 0.59 0.29
N GLY A 36 -6.19 1.04 -0.51
CA GLY A 36 -7.47 0.35 -0.70
C GLY A 36 -8.61 0.81 0.20
N LEU A 37 -8.39 1.70 1.17
CA LEU A 37 -9.43 2.20 2.10
C LEU A 37 -10.34 3.32 1.55
N GLY A 38 -10.13 3.72 0.30
CA GLY A 38 -10.98 4.70 -0.39
C GLY A 38 -10.69 6.16 -0.06
N LYS A 39 -9.41 6.55 0.07
CA LYS A 39 -8.98 7.95 0.31
C LYS A 39 -9.62 8.95 -0.68
N THR A 40 -9.69 8.58 -1.97
CA THR A 40 -10.32 9.38 -3.02
C THR A 40 -11.80 9.63 -2.75
N ILE A 41 -12.54 8.59 -2.34
CA ILE A 41 -13.96 8.69 -1.95
C ILE A 41 -14.12 9.58 -0.71
N THR A 42 -13.27 9.42 0.31
CA THR A 42 -13.29 10.26 1.51
C THR A 42 -13.04 11.73 1.19
N ALA A 43 -12.04 12.03 0.35
CA ALA A 43 -11.74 13.38 -0.09
C ALA A 43 -12.88 14.00 -0.91
N GLY A 44 -13.46 13.23 -1.84
CA GLY A 44 -14.65 13.63 -2.60
C GLY A 44 -15.85 13.93 -1.70
N ALA A 45 -16.07 13.12 -0.65
CA ALA A 45 -17.14 13.35 0.31
C ALA A 45 -16.94 14.65 1.12
N ILE A 46 -15.70 14.95 1.53
CA ILE A 46 -15.37 16.21 2.21
C ILE A 46 -15.64 17.39 1.27
N ALA A 47 -15.14 17.32 0.03
CA ALA A 47 -15.32 18.37 -0.97
C ALA A 47 -16.81 18.61 -1.28
N ALA A 48 -17.57 17.55 -1.53
CA ALA A 48 -19.00 17.60 -1.83
C ALA A 48 -19.81 18.20 -0.67
N GLU A 49 -19.51 17.83 0.59
CA GLU A 49 -20.19 18.37 1.76
C GLU A 49 -19.86 19.86 2.00
N LEU A 50 -18.59 20.26 1.82
CA LEU A 50 -18.20 21.67 1.91
C LEU A 50 -18.88 22.52 0.84
N ARG A 51 -19.01 21.99 -0.39
CA ARG A 51 -19.72 22.65 -1.50
C ARG A 51 -21.22 22.75 -1.24
N ALA A 52 -21.84 21.69 -0.74
CA ALA A 52 -23.26 21.68 -0.37
C ALA A 52 -23.58 22.70 0.73
N ARG A 53 -22.60 23.02 1.59
CA ARG A 53 -22.67 24.07 2.61
C ARG A 53 -22.24 25.45 2.12
N HIS A 54 -21.98 25.61 0.82
CA HIS A 54 -21.49 26.83 0.20
C HIS A 54 -20.18 27.39 0.81
N ARG A 55 -19.35 26.53 1.42
CA ARG A 55 -18.04 26.92 1.98
C ARG A 55 -16.93 26.98 0.92
N ILE A 56 -17.08 26.20 -0.15
CA ILE A 56 -16.12 26.15 -1.27
C ILE A 56 -16.86 26.11 -2.60
N ARG A 57 -16.20 26.60 -3.65
CA ARG A 57 -16.65 26.49 -5.04
C ARG A 57 -15.54 25.99 -5.95
N ARG A 58 -14.33 26.54 -5.82
CA ARG A 58 -13.20 26.25 -6.68
C ARG A 58 -12.30 25.17 -6.08
N ILE A 59 -12.16 24.03 -6.75
CA ILE A 59 -11.44 22.86 -6.26
C ILE A 59 -10.34 22.46 -7.25
N LEU A 60 -9.12 22.34 -6.74
CA LEU A 60 -7.98 21.80 -7.49
C LEU A 60 -7.58 20.44 -6.92
N VAL A 61 -7.50 19.44 -7.79
CA VAL A 61 -6.90 18.14 -7.49
C VAL A 61 -5.59 18.02 -8.26
N VAL A 62 -4.50 17.80 -7.54
CA VAL A 62 -3.19 17.47 -8.12
C VAL A 62 -2.94 15.99 -7.87
N ALA A 63 -2.95 15.17 -8.91
CA ALA A 63 -2.81 13.71 -8.79
C ALA A 63 -1.87 13.12 -9.86
N PRO A 64 -1.18 12.00 -9.57
CA PRO A 64 -0.34 11.31 -10.54
C PRO A 64 -1.06 11.03 -11.86
N LYS A 65 -0.32 11.02 -12.98
CA LYS A 65 -0.88 10.90 -14.32
C LYS A 65 -1.81 9.68 -14.46
N GLY A 66 -1.44 8.54 -13.87
CA GLY A 66 -2.20 7.30 -13.94
C GLY A 66 -3.56 7.33 -13.23
N VAL A 67 -3.77 8.19 -12.22
CA VAL A 67 -4.98 8.17 -11.38
C VAL A 67 -5.95 9.34 -11.64
N GLN A 68 -5.58 10.33 -12.45
CA GLN A 68 -6.44 11.51 -12.71
C GLN A 68 -7.82 11.13 -13.24
N LEU A 69 -7.90 10.05 -14.00
CA LEU A 69 -9.14 9.61 -14.62
C LEU A 69 -10.01 8.83 -13.67
N GLN A 70 -9.38 8.08 -12.76
CA GLN A 70 -10.07 7.51 -11.61
C GLN A 70 -10.71 8.65 -10.79
N TRP A 71 -9.99 9.76 -10.55
CA TRP A 71 -10.56 10.94 -9.89
C TRP A 71 -11.78 11.49 -10.62
N VAL A 72 -11.67 11.78 -11.92
CA VAL A 72 -12.80 12.33 -12.70
C VAL A 72 -14.00 11.37 -12.68
N ALA A 73 -13.77 10.08 -12.92
CA ALA A 73 -14.81 9.07 -12.92
C ALA A 73 -15.47 8.93 -11.54
N GLU A 74 -14.69 8.82 -10.46
CA GLU A 74 -15.24 8.71 -9.10
C GLU A 74 -16.03 9.96 -8.70
N MET A 75 -15.56 11.16 -9.04
CA MET A 75 -16.29 12.40 -8.76
C MET A 75 -17.62 12.46 -9.52
N GLN A 76 -17.64 12.02 -10.78
CA GLN A 76 -18.85 12.00 -11.59
C GLN A 76 -19.82 10.89 -11.14
N GLU A 77 -19.36 9.65 -11.00
CA GLU A 77 -20.21 8.49 -10.70
C GLU A 77 -20.74 8.50 -9.26
N ARG A 78 -19.91 8.92 -8.30
CA ARG A 78 -20.31 8.91 -6.88
C ARG A 78 -20.95 10.22 -6.47
N PHE A 79 -20.38 11.35 -6.87
CA PHE A 79 -20.80 12.66 -6.36
C PHE A 79 -21.56 13.52 -7.37
N ALA A 80 -21.77 13.03 -8.60
CA ALA A 80 -22.38 13.78 -9.69
C ALA A 80 -21.68 15.13 -9.94
N GLU A 81 -20.35 15.15 -9.81
CA GLU A 81 -19.54 16.34 -10.01
C GLU A 81 -18.61 16.20 -11.21
N ASP A 82 -18.78 17.12 -12.18
CA ASP A 82 -17.91 17.18 -13.34
C ASP A 82 -16.61 17.92 -13.00
N TYR A 83 -15.51 17.18 -13.08
CA TYR A 83 -14.15 17.69 -12.97
C TYR A 83 -13.49 17.73 -14.34
N VAL A 84 -12.77 18.82 -14.62
CA VAL A 84 -12.09 19.01 -15.91
C VAL A 84 -10.62 18.67 -15.77
N ARG A 85 -10.14 17.77 -16.63
CA ARG A 85 -8.73 17.44 -16.69
C ARG A 85 -7.94 18.49 -17.47
N VAL A 86 -6.90 19.04 -16.86
CA VAL A 86 -6.00 20.02 -17.48
C VAL A 86 -4.58 19.45 -17.52
N GLY A 87 -3.99 19.37 -18.72
CA GLY A 87 -2.70 18.75 -18.96
C GLY A 87 -2.60 18.09 -20.34
N PRO A 88 -1.53 17.32 -20.61
CA PRO A 88 -1.25 16.73 -21.93
C PRO A 88 -2.38 15.86 -22.50
N GLU A 89 -3.10 15.15 -21.64
CA GLU A 89 -4.20 14.26 -22.05
C GLU A 89 -5.58 14.89 -21.86
N GLY A 90 -5.65 16.10 -21.30
CA GLY A 90 -6.89 16.85 -21.11
C GLY A 90 -6.88 18.12 -21.95
N ILE A 91 -7.40 19.21 -21.39
CA ILE A 91 -7.26 20.54 -21.99
C ILE A 91 -5.80 20.98 -21.83
N PRO A 92 -5.07 21.28 -22.92
CA PRO A 92 -3.70 21.75 -22.82
C PRO A 92 -3.62 23.08 -22.09
N VAL A 93 -2.63 23.24 -21.21
CA VAL A 93 -2.41 24.51 -20.48
C VAL A 93 -2.09 25.66 -21.44
N ASP A 94 -1.43 25.38 -22.56
CA ASP A 94 -1.07 26.39 -23.57
C ASP A 94 -2.17 26.63 -24.62
N SER A 95 -3.43 26.32 -24.31
CA SER A 95 -4.57 26.50 -25.23
C SER A 95 -4.91 27.96 -25.56
N GLY A 96 -4.16 28.93 -25.03
CA GLY A 96 -4.33 30.36 -25.31
C GLY A 96 -5.37 31.08 -24.44
N VAL A 97 -6.02 30.35 -23.52
CA VAL A 97 -6.94 30.85 -22.51
C VAL A 97 -6.36 30.55 -21.12
N ASP A 98 -6.70 31.36 -20.11
CA ASP A 98 -6.37 31.05 -18.71
C ASP A 98 -7.23 29.88 -18.21
N VAL A 99 -6.76 28.66 -18.50
CA VAL A 99 -7.46 27.40 -18.18
C VAL A 99 -7.72 27.25 -16.70
N TRP A 100 -6.87 27.82 -15.85
CA TRP A 100 -6.99 27.69 -14.39
C TRP A 100 -8.18 28.47 -13.85
N LYS A 101 -8.54 29.59 -14.51
CA LYS A 101 -9.71 30.38 -14.16
C LYS A 101 -10.98 29.95 -14.88
N ALA A 102 -10.84 29.30 -16.04
CA ALA A 102 -11.96 28.88 -16.89
C ALA A 102 -12.88 27.83 -16.25
N PHE A 103 -12.34 27.00 -15.34
CA PHE A 103 -13.09 25.91 -14.70
C PHE A 103 -13.03 26.02 -13.18
N ASP A 104 -14.15 25.73 -12.53
CA ASP A 104 -14.23 25.73 -11.06
C ASP A 104 -13.65 24.44 -10.46
N ARG A 105 -13.61 23.31 -11.19
CA ARG A 105 -13.13 22.02 -10.69
C ARG A 105 -12.14 21.41 -11.66
N ILE A 106 -10.88 21.30 -11.25
CA ILE A 106 -9.77 20.87 -12.11
C ILE A 106 -9.03 19.69 -11.50
N VAL A 107 -8.66 18.72 -12.35
CA VAL A 107 -7.68 17.67 -12.05
C VAL A 107 -6.44 17.87 -12.94
N THR A 108 -5.25 17.88 -12.36
CA THR A 108 -3.98 18.00 -13.11
C THR A 108 -2.86 17.14 -12.51
N SER A 109 -1.79 16.91 -13.27
CA SER A 109 -0.58 16.21 -12.76
C SER A 109 0.45 17.19 -12.26
N LEU A 110 1.16 16.77 -11.22
CA LEU A 110 2.34 17.45 -10.73
C LEU A 110 3.37 17.73 -11.84
N ASP A 111 3.65 16.76 -12.71
CA ASP A 111 4.61 16.95 -13.80
C ASP A 111 4.16 17.94 -14.89
N ALA A 112 2.85 18.17 -15.02
CA ALA A 112 2.32 19.15 -15.98
C ALA A 112 2.45 20.60 -15.48
N VAL A 113 2.60 20.79 -14.16
CA VAL A 113 2.56 22.12 -13.52
C VAL A 113 3.81 22.46 -12.70
N LYS A 114 4.74 21.51 -12.52
CA LYS A 114 5.99 21.75 -11.80
C LYS A 114 6.84 22.83 -12.48
N PRO A 115 7.49 23.70 -11.69
CA PRO A 115 8.35 24.74 -12.25
C PRO A 115 9.60 24.12 -12.89
N LEU A 116 9.99 24.61 -14.07
CA LEU A 116 11.21 24.23 -14.75
C LEU A 116 12.32 25.24 -14.45
N ARG A 117 13.53 24.74 -14.17
CA ARG A 117 14.75 25.56 -14.05
C ARG A 117 15.49 25.66 -15.37
N THR A 118 15.64 24.54 -16.06
CA THR A 118 16.31 24.42 -17.35
C THR A 118 15.59 23.39 -18.22
N ARG A 119 15.68 23.54 -19.54
CA ARG A 119 15.24 22.53 -20.52
C ARG A 119 16.12 22.64 -21.76
N PRO A 120 16.71 21.54 -22.26
CA PRO A 120 17.54 21.58 -23.46
C PRO A 120 16.80 22.22 -24.65
N GLY A 121 17.46 23.16 -25.32
CA GLY A 121 16.89 23.89 -26.47
C GLY A 121 15.90 25.01 -26.12
N TRP A 122 15.66 25.32 -24.84
CA TRP A 122 14.74 26.38 -24.43
C TRP A 122 15.48 27.63 -23.93
N THR A 123 15.01 28.80 -24.35
CA THR A 123 15.49 30.10 -23.87
C THR A 123 14.95 30.42 -22.47
N PRO A 124 15.62 31.29 -21.69
CA PRO A 124 15.11 31.75 -20.40
C PRO A 124 13.70 32.35 -20.48
N VAL A 125 13.37 33.05 -21.58
CA VAL A 125 12.04 33.62 -21.80
C VAL A 125 10.98 32.52 -21.95
N GLN A 126 11.28 31.44 -22.67
CA GLN A 126 10.37 30.29 -22.80
C GLN A 126 10.15 29.58 -21.46
N ILE A 127 11.21 29.42 -20.65
CA ILE A 127 11.12 28.84 -19.30
C ILE A 127 10.26 29.73 -18.40
N SER A 128 10.49 31.05 -18.40
CA SER A 128 9.69 32.00 -17.63
C SER A 128 8.22 31.98 -18.05
N ARG A 129 7.92 31.97 -19.36
CA ARG A 129 6.55 31.87 -19.87
C ARG A 129 5.88 30.57 -19.47
N TYR A 130 6.61 29.46 -19.51
CA TYR A 130 6.12 28.16 -19.05
C TYR A 130 5.75 28.20 -17.56
N ASN A 131 6.65 28.70 -16.73
CA ASN A 131 6.42 28.82 -15.28
C ASN A 131 5.29 29.80 -14.98
N GLU A 132 5.17 30.91 -15.71
CA GLU A 132 4.07 31.86 -15.52
C GLU A 132 2.72 31.20 -15.82
N ASN A 133 2.60 30.51 -16.95
CA ASN A 133 1.35 29.89 -17.37
C ASN A 133 0.96 28.67 -16.52
N ARG A 134 1.92 27.86 -16.08
CA ARG A 134 1.64 26.56 -15.43
C ARG A 134 1.75 26.59 -13.91
N PHE A 135 2.75 27.30 -13.41
CA PHE A 135 3.07 27.32 -11.99
C PHE A 135 2.42 28.54 -11.31
N HIS A 136 2.80 29.75 -11.72
CA HIS A 136 2.28 30.97 -11.11
C HIS A 136 0.80 31.18 -11.41
N GLY A 137 0.34 30.88 -12.63
CA GLY A 137 -1.06 30.94 -13.01
C GLY A 137 -1.93 30.02 -12.14
N LEU A 138 -1.47 28.79 -11.89
CA LEU A 138 -2.16 27.82 -11.04
C LEU A 138 -2.28 28.30 -9.60
N VAL A 139 -1.18 28.78 -9.00
CA VAL A 139 -1.14 29.27 -7.61
C VAL A 139 -2.02 30.51 -7.43
N ARG A 140 -2.08 31.40 -8.44
CA ARG A 140 -2.87 32.64 -8.40
C ARG A 140 -4.33 32.46 -8.85
N ALA A 141 -4.78 31.24 -9.13
CA ALA A 141 -6.12 31.00 -9.66
C ALA A 141 -7.23 31.11 -8.61
N GLY A 142 -6.89 31.24 -7.32
CA GLY A 142 -7.85 31.48 -6.24
C GLY A 142 -8.68 30.25 -5.89
N TRP A 143 -8.02 29.16 -5.53
CA TRP A 143 -8.66 27.90 -5.14
C TRP A 143 -9.22 27.97 -3.71
N ASP A 144 -10.45 27.49 -3.52
CA ASP A 144 -11.06 27.39 -2.19
C ASP A 144 -10.63 26.11 -1.46
N LEU A 145 -10.30 25.05 -2.22
CA LEU A 145 -9.80 23.77 -1.74
C LEU A 145 -8.72 23.24 -2.69
N VAL A 146 -7.57 22.85 -2.13
CA VAL A 146 -6.52 22.11 -2.84
C VAL A 146 -6.41 20.70 -2.27
N ILE A 147 -6.50 19.70 -3.14
CA ILE A 147 -6.32 18.28 -2.84
C ILE A 147 -5.04 17.82 -3.54
N ILE A 148 -4.09 17.27 -2.81
CA ILE A 148 -2.86 16.68 -3.38
C ILE A 148 -2.88 15.18 -3.10
N ASP A 149 -2.96 14.40 -4.16
CA ASP A 149 -2.89 12.93 -4.12
C ASP A 149 -1.44 12.46 -4.24
N GLU A 150 -1.13 11.35 -3.57
CA GLU A 150 0.25 10.88 -3.32
C GLU A 150 1.18 12.01 -2.83
N ALA A 151 0.71 12.73 -1.81
CA ALA A 151 1.35 13.92 -1.28
C ALA A 151 2.76 13.67 -0.69
N HIS A 152 3.18 12.42 -0.48
CA HIS A 152 4.56 12.10 -0.15
C HIS A 152 5.56 12.56 -1.23
N HIS A 153 5.14 12.64 -2.51
CA HIS A 153 5.97 13.17 -3.58
C HIS A 153 6.25 14.68 -3.49
N VAL A 154 5.40 15.44 -2.79
CA VAL A 154 5.62 16.88 -2.55
C VAL A 154 6.27 17.16 -1.20
N ALA A 155 6.30 16.20 -0.27
CA ALA A 155 7.04 16.33 0.97
C ALA A 155 8.56 16.37 0.72
N GLY A 156 9.05 15.60 -0.26
CA GLY A 156 10.42 15.65 -0.78
C GLY A 156 11.51 15.20 0.21
N SER A 157 12.69 14.91 -0.34
CA SER A 157 13.93 14.66 0.41
C SER A 157 14.68 15.96 0.75
N ASP A 158 14.49 17.02 -0.05
CA ASP A 158 15.16 18.32 0.05
C ASP A 158 14.20 19.47 -0.38
N ASP A 159 14.36 20.64 0.25
CA ASP A 159 13.62 21.88 0.01
C ASP A 159 13.84 22.44 -1.41
N ALA A 160 14.97 22.08 -2.05
CA ALA A 160 15.32 22.54 -3.39
C ALA A 160 14.51 21.88 -4.53
N VAL A 161 13.79 20.79 -4.23
CA VAL A 161 13.05 19.99 -5.22
C VAL A 161 11.85 20.77 -5.76
N ALA A 162 11.72 20.83 -7.09
CA ALA A 162 10.64 21.58 -7.77
C ALA A 162 9.22 21.18 -7.31
N ARG A 163 9.04 19.90 -6.97
CA ARG A 163 7.78 19.34 -6.45
C ARG A 163 7.43 19.89 -5.06
N HIS A 164 8.42 20.01 -4.16
CA HIS A 164 8.21 20.55 -2.82
C HIS A 164 7.83 22.03 -2.85
N LYS A 165 8.55 22.82 -3.67
CA LYS A 165 8.20 24.23 -3.90
C LYS A 165 6.76 24.39 -4.38
N LEU A 166 6.31 23.53 -5.29
CA LEU A 166 4.92 23.53 -5.76
C LEU A 166 3.92 23.19 -4.65
N GLY A 167 4.17 22.13 -3.88
CA GLY A 167 3.33 21.78 -2.75
C GLY A 167 3.14 22.96 -1.80
N ARG A 168 4.25 23.58 -1.36
CA ARG A 168 4.24 24.69 -0.40
C ARG A 168 3.48 25.92 -0.89
N GLU A 169 3.73 26.36 -2.12
CA GLU A 169 3.07 27.54 -2.68
C GLU A 169 1.57 27.30 -2.90
N LEU A 170 1.18 26.09 -3.31
CA LEU A 170 -0.23 25.72 -3.44
C LEU A 170 -0.94 25.67 -2.08
N THR A 171 -0.36 25.00 -1.08
CA THR A 171 -0.98 24.88 0.25
C THR A 171 -1.01 26.20 1.02
N ALA A 172 -0.14 27.15 0.67
CA ALA A 172 -0.17 28.53 1.18
C ALA A 172 -1.17 29.42 0.43
N SER A 173 -1.52 29.09 -0.82
CA SER A 173 -2.46 29.88 -1.63
C SER A 173 -3.93 29.69 -1.25
N THR A 174 -4.24 28.71 -0.39
CA THR A 174 -5.61 28.39 0.01
C THR A 174 -5.69 28.08 1.51
N ALA A 175 -6.86 28.36 2.10
CA ALA A 175 -7.13 28.03 3.49
C ALA A 175 -7.36 26.52 3.67
N ASN A 176 -8.10 25.87 2.77
CA ASN A 176 -8.47 24.46 2.89
C ASN A 176 -7.56 23.56 2.06
N VAL A 177 -6.98 22.54 2.71
CA VAL A 177 -6.02 21.62 2.11
C VAL A 177 -6.32 20.17 2.53
N LEU A 178 -6.35 19.27 1.55
CA LEU A 178 -6.35 17.82 1.81
C LEU A 178 -5.10 17.20 1.19
N LEU A 179 -4.33 16.47 2.00
CA LEU A 179 -3.17 15.71 1.54
C LEU A 179 -3.49 14.22 1.62
N LEU A 180 -3.40 13.47 0.53
CA LEU A 180 -3.67 12.03 0.50
C LEU A 180 -2.34 11.30 0.33
N SER A 181 -2.02 10.37 1.22
CA SER A 181 -0.84 9.51 1.08
C SER A 181 -0.99 8.24 1.92
N ALA A 182 -0.72 7.06 1.37
CA ALA A 182 -0.64 5.86 2.22
C ALA A 182 0.61 5.87 3.13
N THR A 183 1.68 6.49 2.67
CA THR A 183 3.00 6.56 3.32
C THR A 183 3.40 8.03 3.51
N PRO A 184 2.91 8.72 4.55
CA PRO A 184 3.24 10.13 4.79
C PRO A 184 4.69 10.36 5.25
N HIS A 185 5.39 9.30 5.67
CA HIS A 185 6.83 9.29 5.89
C HIS A 185 7.52 8.46 4.81
N SER A 186 8.79 8.74 4.53
CA SER A 186 9.66 7.90 3.67
C SER A 186 10.83 7.32 4.48
N GLY A 187 10.60 6.98 5.75
CA GLY A 187 11.66 6.58 6.71
C GLY A 187 12.52 7.74 7.25
N LYS A 188 12.39 8.96 6.73
CA LYS A 188 13.16 10.15 7.14
C LYS A 188 12.29 11.15 7.92
N SER A 189 12.68 11.45 9.17
CA SER A 189 11.94 12.38 10.06
C SER A 189 11.75 13.78 9.46
N GLU A 190 12.73 14.29 8.72
CA GLU A 190 12.62 15.59 8.04
C GLU A 190 11.57 15.61 6.94
N SER A 191 11.43 14.52 6.16
CA SER A 191 10.38 14.44 5.13
C SER A 191 9.00 14.42 5.76
N PHE A 192 8.85 13.72 6.88
CA PHE A 192 7.60 13.73 7.65
C PHE A 192 7.28 15.11 8.25
N ARG A 193 8.29 15.82 8.79
CA ARG A 193 8.12 17.22 9.23
C ARG A 193 7.67 18.12 8.10
N ARG A 194 8.26 18.00 6.91
CA ARG A 194 7.83 18.75 5.72
C ARG A 194 6.40 18.43 5.33
N PHE A 195 6.01 17.15 5.35
CA PHE A 195 4.64 16.74 5.08
C PHE A 195 3.65 17.40 6.05
N LEU A 196 3.94 17.35 7.35
CA LEU A 196 3.12 18.02 8.38
C LEU A 196 3.14 19.54 8.21
N GLY A 197 4.28 20.12 7.86
CA GLY A 197 4.47 21.54 7.59
C GLY A 197 3.58 22.07 6.45
N LEU A 198 3.23 21.23 5.48
CA LEU A 198 2.26 21.58 4.43
C LEU A 198 0.84 21.73 4.99
N LEU A 199 0.50 21.00 6.05
CA LEU A 199 -0.79 21.08 6.74
C LEU A 199 -0.80 22.19 7.80
N ASP A 200 0.27 22.36 8.55
CA ASP A 200 0.41 23.39 9.56
C ASP A 200 1.86 23.89 9.61
N PRO A 201 2.12 25.17 9.25
CA PRO A 201 3.46 25.73 9.23
C PRO A 201 4.22 25.63 10.56
N ASP A 202 3.53 25.51 11.69
CA ASP A 202 4.16 25.42 13.01
C ASP A 202 5.02 24.15 13.14
N PHE A 203 4.73 23.10 12.38
CA PHE A 203 5.58 21.89 12.33
C PHE A 203 6.98 22.14 11.73
N PHE A 204 7.20 23.26 11.04
CA PHE A 204 8.54 23.66 10.59
C PHE A 204 9.42 24.27 11.70
N LEU A 205 8.85 24.63 12.84
CA LEU A 205 9.55 25.42 13.88
C LEU A 205 10.55 24.62 14.73
N GLY A 206 10.78 23.34 14.40
CA GLY A 206 11.82 22.51 15.02
C GLY A 206 11.55 22.07 16.46
N SER A 207 10.34 22.29 16.98
CA SER A 207 9.91 21.73 18.26
C SER A 207 9.68 20.21 18.16
N PRO A 208 9.82 19.46 19.28
CA PRO A 208 9.42 18.06 19.32
C PRO A 208 7.94 17.93 18.96
N ILE A 209 7.63 17.05 18.01
CA ILE A 209 6.26 16.82 17.56
C ILE A 209 5.63 15.79 18.49
N THR A 210 4.43 16.08 18.99
CA THR A 210 3.68 15.15 19.85
C THR A 210 2.61 14.41 19.07
N GLN A 211 2.23 13.22 19.55
CA GLN A 211 1.20 12.41 18.91
C GLN A 211 -0.14 13.14 18.88
N ALA A 212 -0.45 13.94 19.91
CA ALA A 212 -1.66 14.73 19.98
C ALA A 212 -1.72 15.82 18.89
N GLU A 213 -0.58 16.43 18.54
CA GLU A 213 -0.51 17.41 17.46
C GLU A 213 -0.69 16.74 16.09
N VAL A 214 -0.03 15.61 15.84
CA VAL A 214 -0.22 14.83 14.61
C VAL A 214 -1.66 14.34 14.49
N ALA A 215 -2.26 13.88 15.59
CA ALA A 215 -3.64 13.43 15.64
C ALA A 215 -4.67 14.55 15.41
N ARG A 216 -4.28 15.84 15.40
CA ARG A 216 -5.14 16.94 14.98
C ARG A 216 -5.18 17.08 13.46
N VAL A 217 -4.05 16.88 12.78
CA VAL A 217 -3.90 17.13 11.34
C VAL A 217 -3.89 15.87 10.47
N ILE A 218 -3.74 14.66 11.04
CA ILE A 218 -3.73 13.39 10.30
C ILE A 218 -4.90 12.49 10.69
N ALA A 219 -5.65 11.99 9.72
CA ALA A 219 -6.58 10.87 9.83
C ALA A 219 -5.93 9.60 9.27
N ARG A 220 -5.88 8.53 10.06
CA ARG A 220 -5.28 7.24 9.65
C ARG A 220 -6.07 6.07 10.19
N THR A 221 -6.37 5.14 9.29
CA THR A 221 -7.02 3.86 9.55
C THR A 221 -6.20 2.74 8.90
N GLU A 222 -6.03 1.64 9.63
CA GLU A 222 -5.35 0.44 9.14
C GLU A 222 -6.34 -0.49 8.43
N LYS A 223 -5.88 -1.20 7.40
CA LYS A 223 -6.71 -2.07 6.56
C LYS A 223 -7.39 -3.17 7.37
N ARG A 224 -6.67 -3.77 8.32
CA ARG A 224 -7.18 -4.85 9.18
C ARG A 224 -8.15 -4.37 10.26
N GLY A 225 -8.04 -3.11 10.68
CA GLY A 225 -8.96 -2.48 11.62
C GLY A 225 -10.22 -1.92 10.96
N ALA A 226 -10.30 -1.92 9.63
CA ALA A 226 -11.41 -1.34 8.89
C ALA A 226 -12.56 -2.34 8.75
N VAL A 227 -13.73 -1.94 9.24
CA VAL A 227 -14.96 -2.73 9.30
C VAL A 227 -16.10 -2.06 8.55
N ASP A 228 -17.10 -2.85 8.16
CA ASP A 228 -18.37 -2.35 7.67
C ASP A 228 -19.26 -1.82 8.81
N ASP A 229 -20.46 -1.35 8.47
CA ASP A 229 -21.44 -0.85 9.44
C ASP A 229 -21.90 -1.92 10.46
N ASN A 230 -21.62 -3.20 10.21
CA ASN A 230 -21.97 -4.33 11.08
C ASN A 230 -20.78 -4.87 11.87
N GLY A 231 -19.60 -4.24 11.77
CA GLY A 231 -18.37 -4.71 12.42
C GLY A 231 -17.65 -5.86 11.68
N ILE A 232 -18.05 -6.19 10.45
CA ILE A 232 -17.40 -7.22 9.63
C ILE A 232 -16.14 -6.63 8.98
N PRO A 233 -14.98 -7.31 9.03
CA PRO A 233 -13.78 -6.85 8.34
C PRO A 233 -14.01 -6.62 6.85
N LEU A 234 -13.53 -5.48 6.33
CA LEU A 234 -13.75 -5.09 4.94
C LEU A 234 -12.92 -5.86 3.91
N PHE A 235 -11.87 -6.57 4.37
CA PHE A 235 -10.91 -7.23 3.51
C PHE A 235 -10.86 -8.73 3.79
N GLN A 236 -10.85 -9.49 2.71
CA GLN A 236 -10.66 -10.93 2.74
C GLN A 236 -9.19 -11.28 3.06
N PRO A 237 -8.93 -12.49 3.59
CA PRO A 237 -7.57 -12.96 3.80
C PRO A 237 -6.80 -13.02 2.47
N ARG A 238 -5.50 -12.74 2.56
CA ARG A 238 -4.56 -12.74 1.44
C ARG A 238 -3.50 -13.83 1.62
N THR A 239 -3.24 -14.60 0.56
CA THR A 239 -2.10 -15.52 0.49
C THR A 239 -1.14 -15.11 -0.62
N THR A 240 0.16 -15.21 -0.34
CA THR A 240 1.22 -14.97 -1.32
C THR A 240 2.03 -16.25 -1.47
N HIS A 241 2.27 -16.68 -2.70
CA HIS A 241 2.97 -17.91 -3.05
C HIS A 241 4.20 -17.57 -3.91
N LEU A 242 5.35 -18.11 -3.53
CA LEU A 242 6.55 -18.09 -4.37
C LEU A 242 6.53 -19.31 -5.31
N GLU A 243 6.54 -19.05 -6.61
CA GLU A 243 6.55 -20.06 -7.66
C GLU A 243 7.96 -20.17 -8.24
N SER A 244 8.72 -21.12 -7.70
CA SER A 244 10.05 -21.46 -8.21
C SER A 244 9.94 -22.12 -9.59
N VAL A 245 10.65 -21.57 -10.56
CA VAL A 245 10.64 -21.99 -11.96
C VAL A 245 11.97 -22.70 -12.28
N PRO A 246 11.94 -24.03 -12.45
CA PRO A 246 13.15 -24.79 -12.72
C PRO A 246 13.65 -24.58 -14.15
N TRP A 247 14.96 -24.65 -14.32
CA TRP A 247 15.61 -24.67 -15.64
C TRP A 247 15.53 -26.01 -16.36
N ALA A 248 15.02 -27.05 -15.68
CA ALA A 248 14.97 -28.41 -16.22
C ALA A 248 14.30 -28.41 -17.61
N ALA A 249 14.95 -29.03 -18.59
CA ALA A 249 14.62 -29.05 -20.02
C ALA A 249 14.91 -27.76 -20.84
N HIS A 250 15.48 -26.71 -20.22
CA HIS A 250 15.77 -25.42 -20.87
C HIS A 250 17.25 -25.00 -20.77
N ALA A 251 18.18 -25.93 -21.00
CA ALA A 251 19.62 -25.69 -20.85
C ALA A 251 20.14 -24.51 -21.69
N GLN A 252 19.57 -24.27 -22.88
CA GLN A 252 19.94 -23.12 -23.72
C GLN A 252 19.52 -21.78 -23.10
N HIS A 253 18.32 -21.71 -22.50
CA HIS A 253 17.89 -20.49 -21.81
C HIS A 253 18.71 -20.24 -20.54
N ARG A 254 19.12 -21.31 -19.83
CA ARG A 254 20.05 -21.19 -18.70
C ARG A 254 21.38 -20.61 -19.14
N LEU A 255 21.95 -21.12 -20.23
CA LEU A 255 23.19 -20.60 -20.81
C LEU A 255 23.04 -19.12 -21.20
N LEU A 256 21.92 -18.73 -21.82
CA LEU A 256 21.65 -17.33 -22.16
C LEU A 256 21.63 -16.45 -20.90
N TYR A 257 20.94 -16.89 -19.85
CA TYR A 257 20.88 -16.17 -18.58
C TYR A 257 22.28 -15.97 -17.99
N ASP A 258 23.07 -17.03 -17.87
CA ASP A 258 24.41 -16.98 -17.29
C ASP A 258 25.35 -16.07 -18.11
N GLU A 259 25.35 -16.19 -19.44
CA GLU A 259 26.19 -15.37 -20.34
C GLU A 259 25.82 -13.87 -20.30
N VAL A 260 24.52 -13.55 -20.19
CA VAL A 260 24.05 -12.17 -20.03
C VAL A 260 24.44 -11.64 -18.64
N THR A 261 24.27 -12.43 -17.58
CA THR A 261 24.68 -12.03 -16.23
C THR A 261 26.19 -11.75 -16.15
N ASP A 262 27.02 -12.56 -16.81
CA ASP A 262 28.46 -12.29 -16.87
C ASP A 262 28.78 -11.02 -17.66
N TYR A 263 28.08 -10.77 -18.76
CA TYR A 263 28.22 -9.51 -19.52
C TYR A 263 27.81 -8.28 -18.68
N VAL A 264 26.70 -8.37 -17.95
CA VAL A 264 26.24 -7.36 -16.99
C VAL A 264 27.30 -7.11 -15.93
N ARG A 265 27.86 -8.17 -15.33
CA ARG A 265 28.89 -8.05 -14.28
C ARG A 265 30.11 -7.29 -14.76
N ASP A 266 30.65 -7.65 -15.93
CA ASP A 266 31.83 -7.01 -16.52
C ASP A 266 31.56 -5.56 -16.91
N GLY A 267 30.40 -5.31 -17.54
CA GLY A 267 29.98 -3.96 -17.93
C GLY A 267 29.78 -3.06 -16.71
N TYR A 268 29.18 -3.58 -15.64
CA TYR A 268 28.93 -2.84 -14.41
C TYR A 268 30.23 -2.53 -13.66
N ALA A 269 31.13 -3.50 -13.53
CA ALA A 269 32.45 -3.30 -12.91
C ALA A 269 33.24 -2.19 -13.62
N THR A 270 33.21 -2.18 -14.96
CA THR A 270 33.90 -1.17 -15.75
C THR A 270 33.20 0.20 -15.68
N ALA A 271 31.87 0.23 -15.67
CA ALA A 271 31.09 1.46 -15.45
C ALA A 271 31.41 2.10 -14.10
N ARG A 272 31.50 1.30 -13.03
CA ARG A 272 31.90 1.76 -11.70
C ARG A 272 33.33 2.28 -11.66
N ALA A 273 34.28 1.60 -12.32
CA ALA A 273 35.67 2.03 -12.40
C ALA A 273 35.84 3.35 -13.17
N THR A 274 34.98 3.61 -14.16
CA THR A 274 35.01 4.80 -15.00
C THR A 274 34.07 5.91 -14.55
N GLY A 275 33.28 5.70 -13.49
CA GLY A 275 32.29 6.66 -12.99
C GLY A 275 31.08 6.87 -13.92
N ARG A 276 30.80 5.94 -14.84
CA ARG A 276 29.71 6.05 -15.83
C ARG A 276 28.40 5.46 -15.32
N THR A 277 27.65 6.26 -14.58
CA THR A 277 26.36 5.87 -13.99
C THR A 277 25.35 5.34 -15.01
N ALA A 278 25.22 6.01 -16.17
CA ALA A 278 24.29 5.62 -17.22
C ALA A 278 24.56 4.21 -17.78
N THR A 279 25.82 3.81 -17.91
CA THR A 279 26.13 2.43 -18.32
C THR A 279 25.87 1.42 -17.22
N GLY A 280 26.16 1.77 -15.96
CA GLY A 280 25.79 0.93 -14.82
C GLY A 280 24.28 0.63 -14.80
N PHE A 281 23.46 1.65 -15.04
CA PHE A 281 22.01 1.51 -15.16
C PHE A 281 21.60 0.57 -16.30
N LEU A 282 22.17 0.74 -17.50
CA LEU A 282 21.88 -0.12 -18.65
C LEU A 282 22.18 -1.61 -18.36
N MET A 283 23.28 -1.89 -17.65
CA MET A 283 23.62 -3.27 -17.27
C MET A 283 22.58 -3.87 -16.32
N LEU A 284 22.11 -3.10 -15.33
CA LEU A 284 21.04 -3.56 -14.43
C LEU A 284 19.74 -3.82 -15.20
N LEU A 285 19.42 -2.99 -16.20
CA LEU A 285 18.26 -3.21 -17.07
C LEU A 285 18.37 -4.53 -17.85
N PHE A 286 19.53 -4.85 -18.43
CA PHE A 286 19.73 -6.15 -19.10
C PHE A 286 19.56 -7.34 -18.15
N GLN A 287 20.01 -7.21 -16.89
CA GLN A 287 19.79 -8.24 -15.88
C GLN A 287 18.31 -8.49 -15.61
N ARG A 288 17.50 -7.42 -15.49
CA ARG A 288 16.04 -7.54 -15.29
C ARG A 288 15.35 -8.13 -16.52
N LEU A 289 15.75 -7.71 -17.72
CA LEU A 289 15.18 -8.19 -18.99
C LEU A 289 15.41 -9.69 -19.20
N VAL A 290 16.62 -10.20 -18.91
CA VAL A 290 16.92 -11.64 -19.09
C VAL A 290 16.20 -12.52 -18.06
N ALA A 291 15.93 -12.00 -16.87
CA ALA A 291 15.10 -12.67 -15.86
C ALA A 291 13.60 -12.64 -16.20
N SER A 292 13.18 -11.67 -17.01
CA SER A 292 11.79 -11.54 -17.46
C SER A 292 11.46 -12.50 -18.59
N SER A 293 12.08 -12.34 -19.76
CA SER A 293 11.79 -13.20 -20.90
C SER A 293 12.86 -13.16 -21.99
N THR A 294 12.90 -14.22 -22.81
CA THR A 294 13.83 -14.31 -23.95
C THR A 294 13.60 -13.19 -24.99
N PRO A 295 12.36 -12.85 -25.39
CA PRO A 295 12.11 -11.74 -26.32
C PRO A 295 12.53 -10.37 -25.77
N ALA A 296 12.34 -10.13 -24.47
CA ALA A 296 12.70 -8.86 -23.84
C ALA A 296 14.21 -8.60 -23.90
N ILE A 297 15.03 -9.59 -23.50
CA ILE A 297 16.48 -9.46 -23.61
C ILE A 297 16.97 -9.45 -25.06
N LEU A 298 16.36 -10.21 -25.96
CA LEU A 298 16.75 -10.24 -27.37
C LEU A 298 16.60 -8.85 -28.02
N SER A 299 15.41 -8.25 -27.89
CA SER A 299 15.11 -6.90 -28.43
C SER A 299 16.05 -5.83 -27.87
N ALA A 300 16.41 -5.95 -26.58
CA ALA A 300 17.34 -5.07 -25.90
C ALA A 300 18.78 -5.19 -26.45
N LEU A 301 19.28 -6.42 -26.62
CA LEU A 301 20.61 -6.68 -27.16
C LEU A 301 20.72 -6.26 -28.65
N GLU A 302 19.68 -6.51 -29.46
CA GLU A 302 19.64 -6.11 -30.86
C GLU A 302 19.67 -4.59 -31.02
N ARG A 303 18.89 -3.85 -30.21
CA ARG A 303 18.93 -2.37 -30.20
C ARG A 303 20.30 -1.84 -29.80
N ARG A 304 20.93 -2.43 -28.79
CA ARG A 304 22.31 -2.10 -28.39
C ARG A 304 23.29 -2.36 -29.53
N GLN A 305 23.17 -3.50 -30.22
CA GLN A 305 24.05 -3.86 -31.33
C GLN A 305 23.89 -2.89 -32.51
N LEU A 306 22.65 -2.54 -32.84
CA LEU A 306 22.35 -1.55 -33.87
C LEU A 306 22.92 -0.18 -33.53
N ALA A 307 22.73 0.30 -32.29
CA ALA A 307 23.26 1.57 -31.83
C ALA A 307 24.79 1.64 -31.95
N LEU A 308 25.50 0.56 -31.56
CA LEU A 308 26.96 0.48 -31.71
C LEU A 308 27.41 0.45 -33.19
N SER A 309 26.65 -0.23 -34.06
CA SER A 309 26.97 -0.30 -35.50
C SER A 309 26.69 1.00 -36.27
N THR A 310 25.70 1.78 -35.84
CA THR A 310 25.25 3.02 -36.49
C THR A 310 25.93 4.28 -35.94
N ALA A 311 26.58 4.20 -34.78
CA ALA A 311 27.26 5.31 -34.10
C ALA A 311 28.58 5.79 -34.77
N VAL A 312 28.69 5.73 -36.10
CA VAL A 312 29.76 6.43 -36.84
C VAL A 312 29.44 7.93 -36.83
N GLY A 313 29.88 8.63 -35.77
CA GLY A 313 29.97 10.09 -35.73
C GLY A 313 28.85 10.85 -35.00
N ARG A 314 27.74 10.21 -34.58
CA ARG A 314 26.72 10.82 -33.70
C ARG A 314 26.23 9.84 -32.63
N PRO A 315 25.90 10.30 -31.41
CA PRO A 315 25.21 9.46 -30.43
C PRO A 315 23.82 9.10 -30.99
N ALA A 316 23.55 7.81 -31.13
CA ALA A 316 22.20 7.32 -31.39
C ALA A 316 21.52 7.14 -30.02
N PRO A 317 20.40 7.82 -29.72
CA PRO A 317 19.65 7.57 -28.51
C PRO A 317 19.14 6.13 -28.52
N LEU A 318 19.41 5.39 -27.44
CA LEU A 318 18.80 4.08 -27.23
C LEU A 318 17.37 4.29 -26.76
N GLU A 319 16.44 4.44 -27.70
CA GLU A 319 15.01 4.44 -27.39
C GLU A 319 14.57 2.99 -27.11
N PHE A 320 14.52 2.66 -25.83
CA PHE A 320 13.66 1.58 -25.37
C PHE A 320 12.26 2.12 -25.11
N ASP A 321 11.28 1.56 -25.80
CA ASP A 321 9.86 1.81 -25.55
C ASP A 321 9.47 1.65 -24.06
N ASP A 322 10.23 0.84 -23.30
CA ASP A 322 10.05 0.61 -21.87
C ASP A 322 10.68 1.73 -20.99
N TRP A 323 11.55 2.62 -21.50
CA TRP A 323 12.14 3.72 -20.68
C TRP A 323 11.10 4.75 -20.24
N ALA A 324 10.03 4.91 -21.03
CA ALA A 324 8.94 5.81 -20.67
C ALA A 324 8.22 5.35 -19.38
N GLU A 325 8.38 4.09 -18.99
CA GLU A 325 7.79 3.47 -17.80
C GLU A 325 8.74 3.47 -16.59
N LEU A 326 9.97 3.99 -16.75
CA LEU A 326 10.92 4.18 -15.65
C LEU A 326 10.58 5.40 -14.80
N THR A 327 10.99 5.40 -13.53
CA THR A 327 10.80 6.53 -12.62
C THR A 327 11.53 7.79 -13.10
N SER A 328 11.12 8.96 -12.59
CA SER A 328 11.76 10.24 -12.97
C SER A 328 13.27 10.26 -12.71
N GLU A 329 13.74 9.57 -11.67
CA GLU A 329 15.16 9.48 -11.29
C GLU A 329 15.95 8.55 -12.22
N GLU A 330 15.34 7.44 -12.64
CA GLU A 330 15.89 6.52 -13.65
C GLU A 330 15.91 7.18 -15.05
N GLN A 331 14.90 7.99 -15.37
CA GLN A 331 14.84 8.77 -16.60
C GLN A 331 15.93 9.85 -16.66
N ASP A 332 16.15 10.61 -15.58
CA ASP A 332 17.22 11.62 -15.53
C ASP A 332 18.61 10.99 -15.71
N THR A 333 18.81 9.77 -15.18
CA THR A 333 20.04 8.99 -15.37
C THR A 333 20.22 8.49 -16.82
N SER A 334 19.11 8.26 -17.54
CA SER A 334 19.13 7.79 -18.94
C SER A 334 19.52 8.87 -19.97
N VAL A 335 19.34 10.15 -19.64
CA VAL A 335 19.65 11.28 -20.56
C VAL A 335 21.14 11.41 -20.85
N ASP A 336 22.00 10.92 -19.94
CA ASP A 336 23.46 10.99 -20.02
C ASP A 336 24.10 9.70 -20.59
N LEU A 337 23.34 8.88 -21.35
CA LEU A 337 23.84 7.70 -22.06
C LEU A 337 24.81 8.10 -23.20
N ASP A 338 26.02 8.50 -22.85
CA ASP A 338 27.12 8.66 -23.80
C ASP A 338 27.56 7.26 -24.28
N THR A 339 27.04 6.86 -25.44
CA THR A 339 27.09 5.50 -26.00
C THR A 339 28.49 5.07 -26.46
N ARG A 340 29.51 5.92 -26.33
CA ARG A 340 30.79 5.75 -27.02
C ARG A 340 31.83 4.92 -26.29
N ALA A 341 31.68 4.72 -24.99
CA ALA A 341 32.81 4.25 -24.24
C ALA A 341 32.40 3.11 -23.33
N LEU A 342 32.53 1.88 -23.85
CA LEU A 342 32.93 0.69 -23.11
C LEU A 342 33.39 -0.41 -24.09
N LEU A 343 34.44 -1.12 -23.67
CA LEU A 343 35.05 -2.34 -24.21
C LEU A 343 35.49 -2.32 -25.70
N THR A 344 36.80 -2.23 -25.92
CA THR A 344 37.46 -2.87 -27.07
C THR A 344 37.05 -4.36 -27.06
N ASN A 345 36.33 -4.81 -28.10
CA ASN A 345 35.69 -6.13 -28.25
C ASN A 345 34.25 -6.31 -27.70
N GLU A 346 33.50 -5.24 -27.37
CA GLU A 346 32.06 -5.37 -27.01
C GLU A 346 31.24 -6.01 -28.14
N THR A 347 31.51 -5.62 -29.39
CA THR A 347 30.71 -6.00 -30.57
C THR A 347 30.66 -7.51 -30.79
N ASP A 348 31.78 -8.21 -30.61
CA ASP A 348 31.83 -9.67 -30.80
C ASP A 348 31.05 -10.41 -29.71
N ARG A 349 31.18 -9.95 -28.46
CA ARG A 349 30.44 -10.55 -27.33
C ARG A 349 28.94 -10.31 -27.48
N LEU A 350 28.54 -9.08 -27.81
CA LEU A 350 27.15 -8.74 -28.05
C LEU A 350 26.56 -9.53 -29.21
N SER A 351 27.32 -9.72 -30.31
CA SER A 351 26.88 -10.55 -31.44
C SER A 351 26.67 -12.00 -31.05
N ARG A 352 27.53 -12.57 -30.18
CA ARG A 352 27.32 -13.91 -29.62
C ARG A 352 26.06 -14.00 -28.77
N LEU A 353 25.83 -13.01 -27.89
CA LEU A 353 24.62 -12.95 -27.06
C LEU A 353 23.34 -12.85 -27.88
N VAL A 354 23.32 -11.99 -28.91
CA VAL A 354 22.17 -11.87 -29.84
C VAL A 354 21.90 -13.20 -30.55
N ASN A 355 22.93 -13.87 -31.05
CA ASN A 355 22.77 -15.17 -31.71
C ASN A 355 22.24 -16.25 -30.75
N LEU A 356 22.74 -16.27 -29.52
CA LEU A 356 22.27 -17.19 -28.49
C LEU A 356 20.80 -16.91 -28.12
N ALA A 357 20.43 -15.64 -27.97
CA ALA A 357 19.06 -15.23 -27.69
C ALA A 357 18.10 -15.59 -28.83
N ARG A 358 18.51 -15.41 -30.09
CA ARG A 358 17.74 -15.86 -31.27
C ARG A 358 17.58 -17.37 -31.32
N ALA A 359 18.63 -18.12 -30.98
CA ALA A 359 18.58 -19.57 -30.90
C ALA A 359 17.58 -20.04 -29.82
N CYS A 360 17.61 -19.42 -28.64
CA CYS A 360 16.65 -19.69 -27.57
C CYS A 360 15.21 -19.37 -27.99
N TYR A 361 15.00 -18.20 -28.60
CA TYR A 361 13.69 -17.80 -29.11
C TYR A 361 13.14 -18.80 -30.15
N SER A 362 14.01 -19.31 -31.02
CA SER A 362 13.65 -20.31 -32.03
C SER A 362 13.42 -21.71 -31.45
N ALA A 363 14.03 -22.03 -30.30
CA ALA A 363 13.91 -23.32 -29.64
C ALA A 363 12.55 -23.53 -28.96
N GLY A 364 11.80 -22.46 -28.70
CA GLY A 364 10.44 -22.50 -28.16
C GLY A 364 10.25 -21.63 -26.92
N PRO A 365 9.18 -21.88 -26.14
CA PRO A 365 8.86 -21.08 -24.97
C PRO A 365 9.90 -21.22 -23.86
N ASP A 366 10.17 -20.11 -23.18
CA ASP A 366 11.10 -20.07 -22.04
C ASP A 366 10.53 -20.76 -20.78
N PRO A 367 11.35 -21.01 -19.74
CA PRO A 367 10.93 -21.76 -18.55
C PRO A 367 9.72 -21.15 -17.84
N LYS A 368 9.72 -19.83 -17.65
CA LYS A 368 8.62 -19.10 -17.00
C LYS A 368 7.34 -19.26 -17.79
N THR A 369 7.44 -19.22 -19.12
CA THR A 369 6.30 -19.40 -20.02
C THR A 369 5.63 -20.76 -19.85
N LEU A 370 6.41 -21.85 -19.89
CA LEU A 370 5.86 -23.19 -19.69
C LEU A 370 5.36 -23.42 -18.25
N HIS A 371 6.01 -22.81 -17.25
CA HIS A 371 5.54 -22.85 -15.88
C HIS A 371 4.21 -22.12 -15.71
N PHE A 372 4.07 -20.94 -16.30
CA PHE A 372 2.87 -20.12 -16.23
C PHE A 372 1.66 -20.80 -16.88
N LEU A 373 1.83 -21.46 -18.02
CA LEU A 373 0.76 -22.25 -18.63
C LEU A 373 0.30 -23.40 -17.72
N ARG A 374 1.23 -24.05 -16.99
CA ARG A 374 0.89 -25.07 -15.99
C ARG A 374 0.19 -24.45 -14.77
N LEU A 375 0.63 -23.27 -14.34
CA LEU A 375 0.03 -22.51 -13.26
C LEU A 375 -1.42 -22.14 -13.57
N ILE A 376 -1.72 -21.54 -14.74
CA ILE A 376 -3.10 -21.23 -15.15
C ILE A 376 -3.99 -22.48 -15.09
N ARG A 377 -3.53 -23.61 -15.63
CA ARG A 377 -4.29 -24.87 -15.59
C ARG A 377 -4.51 -25.39 -14.17
N ARG A 378 -3.55 -25.17 -13.26
CA ARG A 378 -3.69 -25.49 -11.84
C ARG A 378 -4.74 -24.58 -11.19
N LEU A 379 -4.63 -23.26 -11.38
CA LEU A 379 -5.56 -22.28 -10.84
C LEU A 379 -7.00 -22.52 -11.29
N ARG A 380 -7.23 -22.78 -12.58
CA ARG A 380 -8.58 -23.13 -13.11
C ARG A 380 -9.18 -24.37 -12.43
N ARG A 381 -8.35 -25.36 -12.10
CA ARG A 381 -8.80 -26.56 -11.39
C ARG A 381 -9.07 -26.29 -9.91
N ASP A 382 -8.15 -25.58 -9.24
CA ASP A 382 -8.24 -25.28 -7.82
C ASP A 382 -9.44 -24.39 -7.49
N GLU A 383 -9.77 -23.45 -8.39
CA GLU A 383 -10.94 -22.58 -8.26
C GLU A 383 -12.24 -23.25 -8.76
N GLY A 384 -12.14 -24.37 -9.48
CA GLY A 384 -13.30 -25.03 -10.10
C GLY A 384 -13.96 -24.20 -11.21
N ASP A 385 -13.25 -23.23 -11.79
CA ASP A 385 -13.75 -22.31 -12.81
C ASP A 385 -12.77 -22.24 -14.01
N ALA A 386 -13.27 -22.64 -15.19
CA ALA A 386 -12.50 -22.63 -16.43
C ALA A 386 -12.20 -21.21 -16.94
N HIS A 387 -12.99 -20.22 -16.52
CA HIS A 387 -12.93 -18.81 -16.94
C HIS A 387 -12.50 -17.88 -15.81
N VAL A 388 -11.82 -18.43 -14.79
CA VAL A 388 -11.33 -17.63 -13.67
C VAL A 388 -10.44 -16.49 -14.17
N LYS A 389 -10.70 -15.27 -13.65
CA LYS A 389 -10.00 -14.06 -14.04
C LYS A 389 -8.62 -13.99 -13.38
N VAL A 390 -7.57 -13.99 -14.19
CA VAL A 390 -6.17 -13.92 -13.73
C VAL A 390 -5.54 -12.62 -14.19
N LEU A 391 -5.00 -11.86 -13.25
CA LEU A 391 -4.25 -10.64 -13.51
C LEU A 391 -2.75 -10.94 -13.51
N VAL A 392 -2.06 -10.63 -14.61
CA VAL A 392 -0.62 -10.84 -14.77
C VAL A 392 0.09 -9.50 -14.85
N PHE A 393 1.11 -9.30 -14.02
CA PHE A 393 1.94 -8.09 -14.04
C PHE A 393 3.33 -8.40 -14.59
N THR A 394 3.82 -7.58 -15.52
CA THR A 394 5.19 -7.62 -16.05
C THR A 394 5.76 -6.19 -16.13
N GLU A 395 7.07 -6.05 -16.06
CA GLU A 395 7.73 -4.74 -16.20
C GLU A 395 7.97 -4.34 -17.66
N PHE A 396 7.87 -5.27 -18.61
CA PHE A 396 8.36 -5.06 -19.97
C PHE A 396 7.29 -5.35 -21.02
N ARG A 397 7.15 -4.44 -21.99
CA ARG A 397 6.16 -4.58 -23.08
C ARG A 397 6.48 -5.75 -24.01
N ALA A 398 7.77 -6.03 -24.23
CA ALA A 398 8.20 -7.20 -25.00
C ALA A 398 7.73 -8.52 -24.37
N THR A 399 7.76 -8.61 -23.02
CA THR A 399 7.21 -9.74 -22.28
C THR A 399 5.68 -9.78 -22.38
N GLN A 400 5.00 -8.64 -22.21
CA GLN A 400 3.54 -8.54 -22.38
C GLN A 400 3.08 -9.05 -23.76
N GLN A 401 3.77 -8.64 -24.83
CA GLN A 401 3.44 -9.06 -26.18
C GLN A 401 3.60 -10.57 -26.35
N MET A 402 4.74 -11.13 -25.91
CA MET A 402 4.98 -12.58 -25.98
C MET A 402 3.92 -13.38 -25.21
N LEU A 403 3.56 -12.93 -24.00
CA LEU A 403 2.52 -13.58 -23.21
C LEU A 403 1.17 -13.56 -23.91
N THR A 404 0.82 -12.43 -24.53
CA THR A 404 -0.45 -12.27 -25.24
C THR A 404 -0.53 -13.23 -26.42
N GLU A 405 0.49 -13.23 -27.28
CA GLU A 405 0.55 -14.11 -28.46
C GLU A 405 0.50 -15.59 -28.07
N LEU A 406 1.21 -15.96 -27.00
CA LEU A 406 1.21 -17.32 -26.49
C LEU A 406 -0.17 -17.72 -25.95
N LEU A 407 -0.76 -16.91 -25.07
CA LEU A 407 -2.05 -17.24 -24.44
C LEU A 407 -3.16 -17.36 -25.50
N GLU A 408 -3.18 -16.45 -26.47
CA GLU A 408 -4.10 -16.51 -27.61
C GLU A 408 -3.88 -17.77 -28.45
N SER A 409 -2.63 -18.18 -28.70
CA SER A 409 -2.32 -19.43 -29.41
C SER A 409 -2.84 -20.68 -28.69
N GLN A 410 -3.00 -20.61 -27.37
CA GLN A 410 -3.57 -21.67 -26.53
C GLN A 410 -5.10 -21.56 -26.38
N GLY A 411 -5.74 -20.61 -27.06
CA GLY A 411 -7.18 -20.35 -26.97
C GLY A 411 -7.60 -19.67 -25.66
N ILE A 412 -6.68 -19.02 -24.95
CA ILE A 412 -6.98 -18.27 -23.72
C ILE A 412 -7.25 -16.82 -24.08
N ALA A 413 -8.49 -16.37 -23.87
CA ALA A 413 -8.88 -14.99 -24.16
C ALA A 413 -8.09 -14.03 -23.27
N THR A 414 -7.34 -13.13 -23.90
CA THR A 414 -6.37 -12.26 -23.22
C THR A 414 -6.59 -10.80 -23.62
N VAL A 415 -6.31 -9.88 -22.70
CA VAL A 415 -6.34 -8.44 -22.94
C VAL A 415 -5.14 -7.77 -22.28
N VAL A 416 -4.69 -6.66 -22.84
CA VAL A 416 -3.50 -5.94 -22.38
C VAL A 416 -3.86 -4.56 -21.84
N ILE A 417 -3.10 -4.11 -20.84
CA ILE A 417 -3.08 -2.72 -20.40
C ILE A 417 -1.61 -2.28 -20.26
N ASN A 418 -1.22 -1.18 -20.89
CA ASN A 418 0.14 -0.62 -20.75
C ASN A 418 0.15 0.91 -20.72
N GLY A 419 1.32 1.50 -20.43
CA GLY A 419 1.48 2.94 -20.24
C GLY A 419 1.15 3.79 -21.48
N GLN A 420 1.27 3.22 -22.68
CA GLN A 420 0.99 3.92 -23.94
C GLN A 420 -0.50 4.02 -24.27
N MET A 421 -1.33 3.14 -23.68
CA MET A 421 -2.76 3.14 -23.94
C MET A 421 -3.41 4.39 -23.39
N GLY A 422 -4.21 5.04 -24.23
CA GLY A 422 -5.09 6.13 -23.83
C GLY A 422 -6.19 5.63 -22.91
N LEU A 423 -6.85 6.55 -22.20
CA LEU A 423 -7.90 6.19 -21.24
C LEU A 423 -9.00 5.31 -21.82
N GLN A 424 -9.55 5.68 -22.98
CA GLN A 424 -10.68 4.99 -23.58
C GLN A 424 -10.29 3.54 -23.91
N GLU A 425 -9.05 3.33 -24.36
CA GLU A 425 -8.49 2.01 -24.62
C GLU A 425 -8.34 1.21 -23.32
N ARG A 426 -7.87 1.84 -22.22
CA ARG A 426 -7.77 1.18 -20.90
C ARG A 426 -9.14 0.80 -20.34
N ALA A 427 -10.14 1.68 -20.47
CA ALA A 427 -11.51 1.42 -20.02
C ALA A 427 -12.16 0.27 -20.81
N LEU A 428 -11.97 0.27 -22.14
CA LEU A 428 -12.43 -0.82 -23.01
C LEU A 428 -11.72 -2.13 -22.66
N ALA A 429 -10.41 -2.10 -22.42
CA ALA A 429 -9.64 -3.27 -22.01
C ALA A 429 -10.13 -3.84 -20.66
N GLN A 430 -10.42 -2.98 -19.69
CA GLN A 430 -10.98 -3.37 -18.40
C GLN A 430 -12.38 -3.98 -18.55
N GLN A 431 -13.23 -3.42 -19.42
CA GLN A 431 -14.54 -3.99 -19.72
C GLN A 431 -14.41 -5.37 -20.37
N ARG A 432 -13.57 -5.50 -21.41
CA ARG A 432 -13.30 -6.78 -22.07
C ARG A 432 -12.72 -7.81 -21.10
N PHE A 433 -11.90 -7.41 -20.14
CA PHE A 433 -11.43 -8.33 -19.10
C PHE A 433 -12.55 -8.83 -18.19
N ARG A 434 -13.47 -7.93 -17.81
CA ARG A 434 -14.61 -8.28 -16.98
C ARG A 434 -15.54 -9.26 -17.69
N GLU A 435 -15.83 -9.02 -18.97
CA GLU A 435 -16.87 -9.73 -19.72
C GLU A 435 -16.30 -10.93 -20.49
N ASP A 436 -15.27 -10.74 -21.31
CA ASP A 436 -14.89 -11.68 -22.37
C ASP A 436 -13.57 -12.42 -22.13
N ALA A 437 -12.58 -11.77 -21.50
CA ALA A 437 -11.22 -12.29 -21.40
C ALA A 437 -10.92 -12.93 -20.04
N ASP A 438 -10.20 -14.06 -20.04
CA ASP A 438 -9.82 -14.78 -18.83
C ASP A 438 -8.57 -14.18 -18.19
N VAL A 439 -7.67 -13.59 -19.00
CA VAL A 439 -6.38 -13.08 -18.53
C VAL A 439 -6.20 -11.61 -18.93
N LEU A 440 -5.76 -10.79 -17.98
CA LEU A 440 -5.26 -9.44 -18.26
C LEU A 440 -3.76 -9.38 -18.00
N VAL A 441 -2.98 -8.97 -19.00
CA VAL A 441 -1.54 -8.73 -18.85
C VAL A 441 -1.31 -7.23 -18.76
N SER A 442 -0.83 -6.75 -17.61
CA SER A 442 -0.60 -5.34 -17.34
C SER A 442 0.89 -5.03 -17.19
N THR A 443 1.34 -3.90 -17.75
CA THR A 443 2.57 -3.25 -17.27
C THR A 443 2.28 -2.41 -16.03
N ASP A 444 3.31 -2.05 -15.26
CA ASP A 444 3.17 -1.24 -14.05
C ASP A 444 2.50 0.10 -14.34
N ALA A 445 3.01 0.83 -15.35
CA ALA A 445 2.47 2.12 -15.76
C ALA A 445 1.04 2.05 -16.34
N GLY A 446 0.66 0.90 -16.90
CA GLY A 446 -0.67 0.66 -17.44
C GLY A 446 -1.71 0.37 -16.36
N GLY A 447 -1.33 -0.44 -15.36
CA GLY A 447 -2.23 -0.93 -14.31
C GLY A 447 -2.50 0.07 -13.19
N GLU A 448 -1.73 1.16 -13.14
CA GLU A 448 -1.98 2.26 -12.21
C GLU A 448 -3.38 2.86 -12.38
N GLY A 449 -4.09 3.01 -11.27
CA GLY A 449 -5.43 3.62 -11.22
C GLY A 449 -6.59 2.74 -11.69
N VAL A 450 -6.35 1.49 -12.11
CA VAL A 450 -7.41 0.59 -12.57
C VAL A 450 -8.01 -0.21 -11.42
N ASN A 451 -9.35 -0.27 -11.34
CA ASN A 451 -10.11 -1.06 -10.35
C ASN A 451 -10.38 -2.48 -10.86
N LEU A 452 -9.62 -3.47 -10.39
CA LEU A 452 -9.66 -4.86 -10.89
C LEU A 452 -10.18 -5.87 -9.85
N GLN A 453 -10.89 -5.40 -8.83
CA GLN A 453 -11.40 -6.21 -7.70
C GLN A 453 -12.40 -7.33 -8.08
N PHE A 454 -12.83 -7.43 -9.33
CA PHE A 454 -13.61 -8.58 -9.82
C PHE A 454 -12.74 -9.81 -10.11
N ALA A 455 -11.41 -9.64 -10.15
CA ALA A 455 -10.44 -10.72 -10.13
C ALA A 455 -9.82 -10.83 -8.73
N HIS A 456 -9.45 -12.04 -8.32
CA HIS A 456 -8.82 -12.33 -7.02
C HIS A 456 -7.48 -13.07 -7.15
N LEU A 457 -7.08 -13.42 -8.37
CA LEU A 457 -5.81 -14.07 -8.68
C LEU A 457 -4.85 -13.07 -9.32
N ALA A 458 -3.72 -12.81 -8.68
CA ALA A 458 -2.65 -11.97 -9.22
C ALA A 458 -1.38 -12.79 -9.43
N VAL A 459 -0.73 -12.64 -10.58
CA VAL A 459 0.53 -13.29 -10.94
C VAL A 459 1.54 -12.21 -11.27
N ASN A 460 2.58 -12.10 -10.46
CA ASN A 460 3.74 -11.25 -10.74
C ASN A 460 4.74 -12.06 -11.56
N TRP A 461 4.79 -11.77 -12.86
CA TRP A 461 5.73 -12.40 -13.79
C TRP A 461 7.17 -12.00 -13.47
N ASP A 462 7.36 -10.72 -13.17
CA ASP A 462 8.60 -10.12 -12.72
C ASP A 462 8.43 -9.66 -11.27
N LEU A 463 9.41 -9.93 -10.41
CA LEU A 463 9.44 -9.36 -9.07
C LEU A 463 10.07 -7.96 -9.15
N PRO A 464 9.30 -6.89 -8.86
CA PRO A 464 9.89 -5.56 -8.83
C PRO A 464 10.90 -5.49 -7.69
N TRP A 465 12.04 -4.84 -7.91
CA TRP A 465 13.07 -4.69 -6.89
C TRP A 465 12.61 -3.82 -5.71
N ALA A 466 11.61 -2.96 -5.91
CA ALA A 466 10.94 -2.18 -4.88
C ALA A 466 9.68 -2.91 -4.36
N PRO A 467 9.65 -3.41 -3.12
CA PRO A 467 8.48 -4.10 -2.57
C PRO A 467 7.21 -3.25 -2.51
N THR A 468 7.32 -1.92 -2.41
CA THR A 468 6.18 -1.02 -2.49
C THR A 468 5.38 -1.20 -3.78
N ARG A 469 6.06 -1.42 -4.91
CA ARG A 469 5.42 -1.71 -6.21
C ARG A 469 4.68 -3.04 -6.18
N LEU A 470 5.24 -4.06 -5.55
CA LEU A 470 4.60 -5.37 -5.41
C LEU A 470 3.28 -5.26 -4.62
N GLU A 471 3.27 -4.53 -3.50
CA GLU A 471 2.06 -4.27 -2.73
C GLU A 471 1.03 -3.44 -3.51
N GLN A 472 1.47 -2.47 -4.33
CA GLN A 472 0.58 -1.72 -5.21
C GLN A 472 -0.07 -2.60 -6.31
N ARG A 473 0.68 -3.57 -6.87
CA ARG A 473 0.16 -4.55 -7.84
C ARG A 473 -0.92 -5.43 -7.21
N ILE A 474 -0.63 -6.02 -6.05
CA ILE A 474 -1.61 -6.87 -5.34
C ILE A 474 -2.81 -6.02 -4.88
N GLY A 475 -2.56 -4.79 -4.47
CA GLY A 475 -3.57 -3.79 -4.14
C GLY A 475 -4.50 -3.38 -5.29
N ARG A 476 -4.32 -3.87 -6.53
CA ARG A 476 -5.30 -3.72 -7.62
C ARG A 476 -6.50 -4.67 -7.47
N VAL A 477 -6.29 -5.82 -6.85
CA VAL A 477 -7.32 -6.85 -6.58
C VAL A 477 -7.70 -6.91 -5.10
N ASP A 478 -6.76 -6.60 -4.20
CA ASP A 478 -6.94 -6.57 -2.75
C ASP A 478 -7.51 -5.22 -2.28
N ARG A 479 -8.78 -4.96 -2.66
CA ARG A 479 -9.54 -3.73 -2.39
C ARG A 479 -10.89 -4.03 -1.72
N ILE A 480 -11.50 -3.00 -1.14
CA ILE A 480 -12.86 -3.09 -0.57
C ILE A 480 -13.85 -3.57 -1.64
N GLY A 481 -14.69 -4.53 -1.26
CA GLY A 481 -15.68 -5.12 -2.17
C GLY A 481 -15.18 -6.38 -2.90
N GLN A 482 -13.95 -6.81 -2.63
CA GLN A 482 -13.45 -8.12 -3.03
C GLN A 482 -14.24 -9.23 -2.29
N ALA A 483 -14.86 -10.12 -3.06
CA ALA A 483 -15.68 -11.20 -2.51
C ALA A 483 -14.88 -12.46 -2.18
N HIS A 484 -13.71 -12.64 -2.79
CA HIS A 484 -12.89 -13.84 -2.66
C HIS A 484 -11.56 -13.58 -1.96
N PRO A 485 -11.01 -14.56 -1.22
CA PRO A 485 -9.63 -14.49 -0.75
C PRO A 485 -8.65 -14.23 -1.89
N VAL A 486 -7.78 -13.24 -1.71
CA VAL A 486 -6.81 -12.85 -2.74
C VAL A 486 -5.61 -13.79 -2.71
N LYS A 487 -5.24 -14.33 -3.88
CA LYS A 487 -4.05 -15.18 -4.04
C LYS A 487 -3.06 -14.50 -5.00
N ALA A 488 -1.88 -14.18 -4.49
CA ALA A 488 -0.78 -13.61 -5.27
C ALA A 488 0.29 -14.67 -5.53
N PHE A 489 0.76 -14.81 -6.76
CA PHE A 489 1.81 -15.75 -7.17
C PHE A 489 2.99 -14.99 -7.75
N ASN A 490 4.18 -15.22 -7.21
CA ASN A 490 5.41 -14.55 -7.63
C ASN A 490 6.30 -15.54 -8.36
N LEU A 491 6.52 -15.34 -9.67
CA LEU A 491 7.37 -16.23 -10.46
C LEU A 491 8.85 -15.88 -10.27
N ILE A 492 9.67 -16.87 -9.97
CA ILE A 492 11.12 -16.68 -9.79
C ILE A 492 11.89 -17.80 -10.48
N LEU A 493 12.97 -17.47 -11.19
CA LEU A 493 13.82 -18.49 -11.81
C LEU A 493 14.73 -19.12 -10.76
N GLU A 494 14.88 -20.43 -10.78
CA GLU A 494 15.82 -21.12 -9.89
C GLU A 494 17.27 -20.65 -10.10
N ASP A 495 18.13 -20.71 -9.09
CA ASP A 495 19.55 -20.35 -9.17
C ASP A 495 19.83 -18.97 -9.81
N SER A 496 18.83 -18.07 -9.82
CA SER A 496 18.90 -16.74 -10.40
C SER A 496 19.45 -15.73 -9.39
N VAL A 497 19.73 -14.52 -9.86
CA VAL A 497 20.11 -13.40 -8.99
C VAL A 497 18.92 -13.04 -8.09
N ASP A 498 17.72 -12.99 -8.66
CA ASP A 498 16.49 -12.66 -7.95
C ASP A 498 16.23 -13.65 -6.80
N GLN A 499 16.41 -14.96 -7.03
CA GLN A 499 16.23 -15.95 -5.97
C GLN A 499 17.21 -15.76 -4.83
N ARG A 500 18.50 -15.59 -5.14
CA ARG A 500 19.54 -15.36 -4.13
C ARG A 500 19.26 -14.12 -3.29
N VAL A 501 18.80 -13.04 -3.92
CA VAL A 501 18.42 -11.81 -3.22
C VAL A 501 17.17 -12.04 -2.37
N LEU A 502 16.15 -12.72 -2.91
CA LEU A 502 14.92 -12.99 -2.19
C LEU A 502 15.15 -13.85 -0.93
N GLU A 503 15.96 -14.91 -1.02
CA GLU A 503 16.34 -15.75 0.13
C GLU A 503 16.98 -14.91 1.24
N VAL A 504 17.89 -14.01 0.87
CA VAL A 504 18.49 -13.06 1.80
C VAL A 504 17.45 -12.11 2.39
N LEU A 505 16.54 -11.58 1.57
CA LEU A 505 15.50 -10.66 2.03
C LEU A 505 14.51 -11.34 2.97
N GLU A 506 14.05 -12.55 2.66
CA GLU A 506 13.10 -13.30 3.48
C GLU A 506 13.68 -13.56 4.87
N ASP A 507 14.93 -14.02 4.96
CA ASP A 507 15.61 -14.25 6.25
C ASP A 507 15.74 -12.97 7.08
N LYS A 508 16.19 -11.87 6.45
CA LYS A 508 16.45 -10.61 7.16
C LYS A 508 15.16 -9.88 7.52
N LEU A 509 14.20 -9.83 6.61
CA LEU A 509 12.90 -9.21 6.86
C LEU A 509 12.08 -9.99 7.88
N ALA A 510 12.09 -11.33 7.85
CA ALA A 510 11.40 -12.13 8.87
C ALA A 510 11.97 -11.88 10.27
N THR A 511 13.29 -11.77 10.39
CA THR A 511 13.96 -11.45 11.66
C THR A 511 13.56 -10.07 12.16
N ILE A 512 13.66 -9.04 11.30
CA ILE A 512 13.29 -7.66 11.64
C ILE A 512 11.79 -7.54 11.95
N HIS A 513 10.96 -8.27 11.22
CA HIS A 513 9.52 -8.30 11.45
C HIS A 513 9.16 -8.92 12.81
N ALA A 514 9.83 -10.01 13.19
CA ALA A 514 9.65 -10.62 14.51
C ALA A 514 10.10 -9.70 15.65
N GLU A 515 11.15 -8.90 15.45
CA GLU A 515 11.61 -7.87 16.41
C GLU A 515 10.59 -6.72 16.56
N LEU A 516 9.88 -6.34 15.49
CA LEU A 516 9.05 -5.13 15.43
C LEU A 516 7.54 -5.34 15.55
N GLY A 517 7.02 -6.54 15.28
CA GLY A 517 5.59 -6.91 15.35
C GLY A 517 4.84 -6.88 14.01
N ALA A 518 3.64 -7.50 14.00
CA ALA A 518 2.81 -7.76 12.82
C ALA A 518 2.35 -6.49 12.06
N ASP A 519 2.11 -5.40 12.79
CA ASP A 519 1.44 -4.21 12.27
C ASP A 519 2.37 -3.29 11.45
N LYS A 520 3.68 -3.55 11.47
CA LYS A 520 4.71 -2.66 10.87
C LYS A 520 5.21 -3.10 9.49
N ARG A 521 4.52 -4.04 8.82
CA ARG A 521 4.99 -4.59 7.52
C ARG A 521 5.12 -3.54 6.43
N ALA A 522 4.09 -2.70 6.26
CA ALA A 522 4.09 -1.67 5.21
C ALA A 522 5.28 -0.69 5.37
N ASP A 523 5.56 -0.29 6.62
CA ASP A 523 6.65 0.64 6.92
C ASP A 523 8.04 0.04 6.66
N ILE A 524 8.22 -1.26 6.95
CA ILE A 524 9.47 -1.98 6.66
C ILE A 524 9.74 -1.99 5.15
N LEU A 525 8.70 -2.21 4.35
CA LEU A 525 8.83 -2.29 2.89
C LEU A 525 9.17 -0.92 2.28
N ASP A 526 8.52 0.15 2.73
CA ASP A 526 8.77 1.52 2.25
C ASP A 526 10.20 2.00 2.51
N SER A 527 10.79 1.61 3.66
CA SER A 527 12.20 1.94 3.97
C SER A 527 13.20 1.03 3.25
N ALA A 528 12.77 -0.09 2.68
CA ALA A 528 13.69 -1.07 2.09
C ALA A 528 14.00 -0.82 0.61
N ASP A 529 13.18 -0.06 -0.12
CA ASP A 529 13.23 0.05 -1.59
C ASP A 529 14.65 0.34 -2.14
N HIS A 530 15.30 1.43 -1.71
CA HIS A 530 16.65 1.78 -2.18
C HIS A 530 17.74 0.80 -1.71
N LEU A 531 17.58 0.25 -0.50
CA LEU A 531 18.54 -0.71 0.07
C LEU A 531 18.50 -2.05 -0.68
N ILE A 532 17.33 -2.43 -1.23
CA ILE A 532 17.18 -3.64 -2.03
C ILE A 532 17.86 -3.47 -3.39
N GLU A 533 17.74 -2.31 -4.04
CA GLU A 533 18.46 -2.04 -5.29
C GLU A 533 19.98 -2.18 -5.10
N ASP A 534 20.51 -1.61 -4.01
CA ASP A 534 21.92 -1.77 -3.62
C ASP A 534 22.31 -3.23 -3.36
N LEU A 535 21.41 -4.02 -2.75
CA LEU A 535 21.61 -5.44 -2.53
C LEU A 535 21.71 -6.20 -3.86
N TYR A 536 20.78 -5.96 -4.81
CA TYR A 536 20.84 -6.53 -6.15
C TYR A 536 22.17 -6.23 -6.84
N VAL A 537 22.58 -4.96 -6.83
CA VAL A 537 23.85 -4.51 -7.40
C VAL A 537 25.03 -5.29 -6.82
N ARG A 538 25.09 -5.46 -5.50
CA ARG A 538 26.19 -6.18 -4.83
C ARG A 538 26.18 -7.67 -5.19
N VAL A 539 25.02 -8.31 -5.24
CA VAL A 539 24.88 -9.75 -5.57
C VAL A 539 25.21 -10.03 -7.05
N ILE A 540 24.87 -9.12 -7.96
CA ILE A 540 25.25 -9.22 -9.38
C ILE A 540 26.77 -9.14 -9.52
N ALA A 541 27.39 -8.18 -8.81
CA ALA A 541 28.82 -7.94 -8.84
C ALA A 541 29.62 -9.11 -8.24
N ASP A 542 29.17 -9.66 -7.10
CA ASP A 542 29.78 -10.81 -6.43
C ASP A 542 28.69 -11.72 -5.81
N PRO A 543 28.36 -12.84 -6.48
CA PRO A 543 27.41 -13.82 -5.96
C PRO A 543 27.77 -14.39 -4.59
N THR A 544 29.05 -14.50 -4.25
CA THR A 544 29.51 -15.08 -2.98
C THR A 544 29.35 -14.11 -1.82
N ALA A 545 29.21 -12.82 -2.11
CA ALA A 545 28.99 -11.79 -1.11
C ALA A 545 27.52 -11.69 -0.66
N ALA A 546 26.59 -12.49 -1.18
CA ALA A 546 25.15 -12.37 -0.89
C ALA A 546 24.84 -12.38 0.61
N THR A 547 25.44 -13.28 1.39
CA THR A 547 25.25 -13.33 2.85
C THR A 547 25.73 -12.06 3.54
N ARG A 548 26.93 -11.58 3.20
CA ARG A 548 27.51 -10.35 3.78
C ARG A 548 26.73 -9.10 3.36
N ALA A 549 26.33 -9.02 2.09
CA ALA A 549 25.49 -7.95 1.58
C ALA A 549 24.12 -7.95 2.28
N GLY A 550 23.58 -9.11 2.59
CA GLY A 550 22.38 -9.28 3.39
C GLY A 550 22.52 -8.81 4.84
N GLU A 551 23.67 -9.05 5.47
CA GLU A 551 23.97 -8.51 6.81
C GLU A 551 24.08 -6.99 6.81
N ASP A 552 24.77 -6.43 5.81
CA ASP A 552 24.86 -4.98 5.60
C ASP A 552 23.47 -4.37 5.40
N PHE A 553 22.66 -4.96 4.52
CA PHE A 553 21.26 -4.59 4.29
C PHE A 553 20.46 -4.60 5.59
N GLY A 554 20.51 -5.69 6.36
CA GLY A 554 19.76 -5.81 7.60
C GLY A 554 20.21 -4.82 8.68
N ARG A 555 21.48 -4.39 8.68
CA ARG A 555 21.96 -3.32 9.55
C ARG A 555 21.45 -1.95 9.10
N GLN A 556 21.60 -1.61 7.82
CA GLN A 556 21.14 -0.34 7.27
C GLN A 556 19.62 -0.17 7.42
N LEU A 557 18.85 -1.22 7.14
CA LEU A 557 17.40 -1.19 7.32
C LEU A 557 17.02 -0.94 8.79
N ARG A 558 17.72 -1.54 9.76
CA ARG A 558 17.49 -1.24 11.18
C ARG A 558 17.83 0.20 11.54
N GLU A 559 18.91 0.76 10.99
CA GLU A 559 19.30 2.15 11.20
C GLU A 559 18.25 3.11 10.63
N GLU A 560 17.75 2.86 9.41
CA GLU A 560 16.68 3.65 8.79
C GLU A 560 15.36 3.54 9.55
N LEU A 561 14.98 2.33 9.96
CA LEU A 561 13.80 2.13 10.81
C LEU A 561 13.98 2.84 12.16
N ALA A 562 15.14 2.78 12.79
CA ALA A 562 15.40 3.49 14.04
C ALA A 562 15.29 5.02 13.84
N ALA A 563 15.85 5.56 12.75
CA ALA A 563 15.75 6.98 12.41
C ALA A 563 14.30 7.43 12.19
N GLY A 564 13.48 6.61 11.54
CA GLY A 564 12.05 6.86 11.30
C GLY A 564 11.11 6.48 12.46
N ARG A 565 11.62 5.97 13.59
CA ARG A 565 10.79 5.47 14.70
C ARG A 565 9.92 6.57 15.31
N GLU A 566 10.48 7.75 15.54
CA GLU A 566 9.75 8.89 16.11
C GLU A 566 8.53 9.25 15.24
N ALA A 567 8.73 9.41 13.93
CA ALA A 567 7.64 9.70 12.99
C ALA A 567 6.55 8.59 12.98
N ARG A 568 6.95 7.32 13.13
CA ARG A 568 6.03 6.17 13.17
C ARG A 568 5.22 6.10 14.45
N ASP A 569 5.86 6.28 15.59
CA ASP A 569 5.17 6.27 16.88
C ASP A 569 4.15 7.43 16.97
N LEU A 570 4.36 8.51 16.22
CA LEU A 570 3.41 9.62 16.07
C LEU A 570 2.23 9.33 15.12
N LEU A 571 2.35 8.36 14.20
CA LEU A 571 1.37 8.00 13.17
C LEU A 571 0.49 6.80 13.56
N GLN A 572 0.02 6.74 14.80
CA GLN A 572 -0.94 5.72 15.22
C GLN A 572 -2.31 5.93 14.57
N PRO A 573 -3.18 4.89 14.51
CA PRO A 573 -4.57 5.06 14.08
C PRO A 573 -5.26 6.17 14.87
N THR A 574 -5.66 7.24 14.17
CA THR A 574 -6.30 8.41 14.79
C THR A 574 -7.81 8.39 14.59
N THR A 575 -8.31 7.56 13.67
CA THR A 575 -9.73 7.38 13.43
C THR A 575 -10.28 6.39 14.47
N ARG A 576 -10.57 6.88 15.67
CA ARG A 576 -11.41 6.12 16.62
C ARG A 576 -12.84 6.14 16.07
N ILE A 577 -13.34 4.98 15.67
CA ILE A 577 -14.76 4.80 15.36
C ILE A 577 -15.48 4.84 16.72
N ASP A 578 -15.86 6.04 17.16
CA ASP A 578 -16.59 6.26 18.41
C ASP A 578 -18.06 5.88 18.18
N LEU A 579 -18.45 4.72 18.72
CA LEU A 579 -19.81 4.21 18.70
C LEU A 579 -20.52 4.46 20.05
N SER A 580 -20.12 5.49 20.80
CA SER A 580 -20.73 5.81 22.10
C SER A 580 -22.14 6.42 21.95
N PRO A 581 -23.10 6.09 22.84
CA PRO A 581 -24.36 6.82 22.91
C PRO A 581 -24.13 8.26 23.38
N PRO A 582 -24.97 9.24 22.98
CA PRO A 582 -24.75 10.66 23.29
C PRO A 582 -24.70 10.95 24.79
N ASP A 583 -23.75 11.79 25.24
CA ASP A 583 -23.53 12.20 26.65
C ASP A 583 -24.80 12.58 27.42
N SER A 584 -25.82 13.07 26.73
CA SER A 584 -27.14 13.39 27.29
C SER A 584 -27.88 12.21 27.96
N GLN A 585 -27.51 10.96 27.67
CA GLN A 585 -28.21 9.76 28.15
C GLN A 585 -27.49 9.02 29.29
N LEU A 586 -26.22 9.32 29.54
CA LEU A 586 -25.39 8.66 30.56
C LEU A 586 -25.94 8.78 32.00
N PRO A 587 -26.40 9.96 32.47
CA PRO A 587 -26.89 10.11 33.84
C PRO A 587 -28.13 9.25 34.10
N THR A 588 -29.03 9.14 33.12
CA THR A 588 -30.27 8.37 33.22
C THR A 588 -30.01 6.87 33.33
N LEU A 589 -29.02 6.37 32.58
CA LEU A 589 -28.61 4.96 32.60
C LEU A 589 -27.94 4.57 33.92
N LEU A 590 -27.12 5.46 34.49
CA LEU A 590 -26.46 5.25 35.78
C LEU A 590 -27.46 5.24 36.94
N THR A 591 -28.45 6.14 36.93
CA THR A 591 -29.51 6.15 37.94
C THR A 591 -30.39 4.89 37.86
N ALA A 592 -30.71 4.42 36.66
CA ALA A 592 -31.50 3.20 36.47
C ALA A 592 -30.77 1.94 36.99
N ALA A 593 -29.46 1.83 36.74
CA ALA A 593 -28.64 0.71 37.21
C ALA A 593 -28.48 0.70 38.74
N ALA A 594 -28.22 1.86 39.36
CA ALA A 594 -28.11 1.97 40.83
C ALA A 594 -29.43 1.66 41.55
N THR A 595 -30.56 2.08 40.97
CA THR A 595 -31.91 1.82 41.51
C THR A 595 -32.24 0.34 41.44
N ALA A 596 -31.91 -0.34 40.34
CA ALA A 596 -32.11 -1.78 40.22
C ALA A 596 -31.29 -2.57 41.26
N LEU A 597 -30.10 -2.09 41.63
CA LEU A 597 -29.18 -2.79 42.51
C LEU A 597 -29.48 -2.60 44.01
N SER A 598 -30.03 -1.44 44.41
CA SER A 598 -30.54 -1.25 45.79
C SER A 598 -31.77 -2.13 46.06
N HIS A 599 -32.58 -2.38 45.04
CA HIS A 599 -33.70 -3.32 45.11
C HIS A 599 -33.26 -4.78 45.22
N LEU A 600 -32.08 -5.14 44.66
CA LEU A 600 -31.55 -6.51 44.66
C LEU A 600 -30.76 -6.88 45.93
N THR A 601 -30.27 -5.88 46.67
CA THR A 601 -29.39 -6.10 47.84
C THR A 601 -30.03 -5.68 49.19
N GLU A 602 -31.26 -5.14 49.15
CA GLU A 602 -32.01 -4.58 50.28
C GLU A 602 -31.22 -3.56 51.15
N SER A 603 -30.13 -3.02 50.62
CA SER A 603 -29.35 -1.96 51.25
C SER A 603 -29.51 -0.67 50.46
N PRO A 604 -29.82 0.46 51.12
CA PRO A 604 -29.83 1.76 50.45
C PRO A 604 -28.40 2.06 49.98
N VAL A 605 -28.24 2.27 48.69
CA VAL A 605 -26.96 2.67 48.10
C VAL A 605 -27.07 4.16 47.80
N ASP A 606 -26.45 4.98 48.64
CA ASP A 606 -26.56 6.45 48.58
C ASP A 606 -25.69 7.07 47.46
N ASP A 607 -24.68 6.35 46.94
CA ASP A 607 -23.81 6.79 45.84
C ASP A 607 -23.68 5.68 44.75
N PRO A 608 -24.10 5.92 43.50
CA PRO A 608 -23.97 5.01 42.37
C PRO A 608 -22.55 4.47 42.12
N ALA A 609 -21.51 5.19 42.56
CA ALA A 609 -20.12 4.79 42.35
C ALA A 609 -19.60 3.70 43.32
N ASP A 610 -20.26 3.50 44.46
CA ASP A 610 -19.82 2.57 45.52
C ASP A 610 -20.30 1.12 45.29
N VAL A 611 -21.34 0.97 44.46
CA VAL A 611 -21.96 -0.30 44.03
C VAL A 611 -21.00 -1.25 43.32
N LEU A 612 -20.13 -0.71 42.47
CA LEU A 612 -19.25 -1.50 41.60
C LEU A 612 -18.10 -2.17 42.37
N GLN A 613 -17.89 -1.82 43.65
CA GLN A 613 -16.73 -2.24 44.45
C GLN A 613 -16.93 -3.55 45.26
N ARG A 614 -18.06 -4.29 45.12
CA ARG A 614 -18.41 -5.36 46.09
C ARG A 614 -18.67 -6.79 45.57
N LEU A 615 -18.33 -7.18 44.34
CA LEU A 615 -18.70 -8.54 43.87
C LEU A 615 -17.57 -9.33 43.18
N PRO A 616 -17.20 -10.49 43.76
CA PRO A 616 -16.63 -11.62 43.02
C PRO A 616 -17.46 -12.91 43.21
N LEU A 617 -17.48 -13.76 42.17
CA LEU A 617 -18.10 -15.09 42.02
C LEU A 617 -19.53 -15.15 41.45
N MET A 618 -19.69 -15.98 40.41
CA MET A 618 -20.98 -16.34 39.81
C MET A 618 -21.43 -17.70 40.38
N ALA A 619 -22.65 -17.78 40.91
CA ALA A 619 -23.25 -19.03 41.36
C ALA A 619 -24.12 -19.65 40.24
N PRO A 620 -24.03 -20.97 39.96
CA PRO A 620 -24.89 -21.62 38.98
C PRO A 620 -26.37 -21.52 39.38
N GLY A 621 -27.18 -20.86 38.55
CA GLY A 621 -28.63 -20.74 38.76
C GLY A 621 -29.14 -19.32 39.04
N GLU A 622 -28.25 -18.32 39.16
CA GLU A 622 -28.63 -16.92 39.39
C GLU A 622 -28.57 -16.05 38.11
N PRO A 623 -29.38 -14.98 38.04
CA PRO A 623 -29.50 -14.15 36.84
C PRO A 623 -28.22 -13.35 36.56
N VAL A 624 -27.69 -13.52 35.34
CA VAL A 624 -26.52 -12.78 34.85
C VAL A 624 -26.90 -11.32 34.57
N PRO A 625 -26.11 -10.32 35.02
CA PRO A 625 -26.31 -8.91 34.73
C PRO A 625 -26.56 -8.67 33.24
N VAL A 626 -27.61 -7.93 32.91
CA VAL A 626 -27.97 -7.65 31.51
C VAL A 626 -27.66 -6.19 31.19
N ILE A 627 -26.81 -5.93 30.20
CA ILE A 627 -26.56 -4.58 29.67
C ILE A 627 -27.14 -4.47 28.26
N SER A 628 -27.67 -3.30 27.92
CA SER A 628 -28.10 -3.02 26.55
C SER A 628 -26.88 -2.64 25.71
N GLY A 629 -26.74 -3.25 24.54
CA GLY A 629 -25.65 -2.99 23.62
C GLY A 629 -26.01 -3.43 22.21
N ASP A 630 -25.18 -3.04 21.24
CA ASP A 630 -25.50 -3.15 19.82
C ASP A 630 -25.63 -4.61 19.31
N ALA A 631 -25.20 -5.59 20.12
CA ALA A 631 -25.25 -7.01 19.80
C ALA A 631 -25.61 -7.86 21.02
N ALA A 632 -26.44 -8.90 20.81
CA ALA A 632 -26.79 -9.84 21.86
C ALA A 632 -25.68 -10.86 22.12
N GLY A 633 -25.20 -10.98 23.35
CA GLY A 633 -24.09 -11.88 23.68
C GLY A 633 -23.77 -11.99 25.16
N TRP A 634 -22.61 -12.53 25.46
CA TRP A 634 -22.08 -12.76 26.80
C TRP A 634 -20.66 -12.18 26.87
N PHE A 635 -20.44 -11.23 27.75
CA PHE A 635 -19.15 -10.65 28.08
C PHE A 635 -18.54 -11.34 29.30
N SER A 636 -17.22 -11.54 29.28
CA SER A 636 -16.46 -12.15 30.37
C SER A 636 -15.02 -11.64 30.39
N LEU A 637 -14.41 -11.58 31.58
CA LEU A 637 -13.00 -11.24 31.76
C LEU A 637 -12.18 -12.46 32.17
N TRP A 638 -11.01 -12.57 31.54
CA TRP A 638 -10.14 -13.72 31.57
C TRP A 638 -8.78 -13.29 32.07
N THR A 639 -8.38 -13.74 33.24
CA THR A 639 -7.02 -13.51 33.74
C THR A 639 -6.17 -14.76 33.54
N VAL A 640 -5.04 -14.62 32.86
CA VAL A 640 -4.08 -15.72 32.62
C VAL A 640 -2.78 -15.43 33.35
N ALA A 641 -2.37 -16.34 34.22
CA ALA A 641 -1.07 -16.32 34.90
C ALA A 641 -0.22 -17.54 34.49
N PRO A 642 1.08 -17.35 34.19
CA PRO A 642 2.03 -18.46 34.17
C PRO A 642 2.13 -19.04 35.58
N SER A 643 2.24 -20.37 35.67
CA SER A 643 2.38 -21.02 36.96
C SER A 643 3.68 -20.60 37.64
N ASP A 644 3.53 -19.95 38.78
CA ASP A 644 4.53 -19.54 39.75
C ASP A 644 5.32 -18.24 39.45
N THR A 645 5.33 -17.36 40.45
CA THR A 645 6.13 -16.12 40.61
C THR A 645 5.73 -14.85 39.85
N SER A 646 5.00 -13.98 40.57
CA SER A 646 5.13 -12.50 40.69
C SER A 646 5.36 -11.56 39.49
N TYR A 647 5.34 -11.98 38.22
CA TYR A 647 5.41 -11.05 37.09
C TYR A 647 4.48 -11.44 35.92
N GLN A 648 3.62 -10.48 35.54
CA GLN A 648 2.70 -10.44 34.39
C GLN A 648 1.50 -11.40 34.39
N THR A 649 0.45 -11.04 35.12
CA THR A 649 -0.94 -11.44 34.83
C THR A 649 -1.49 -10.63 33.66
N GLY A 650 -1.94 -11.29 32.59
CA GLY A 650 -2.68 -10.65 31.50
C GLY A 650 -4.18 -10.81 31.71
N CYS A 651 -4.94 -9.70 31.70
CA CYS A 651 -6.41 -9.70 31.71
C CYS A 651 -6.92 -9.47 30.28
N TYR A 652 -7.83 -10.32 29.81
CA TYR A 652 -8.40 -10.28 28.47
C TYR A 652 -9.92 -10.18 28.55
N ALA A 653 -10.49 -9.27 27.78
CA ALA A 653 -11.94 -9.15 27.60
C ALA A 653 -12.39 -10.09 26.48
N VAL A 654 -13.45 -10.86 26.71
CA VAL A 654 -14.04 -11.77 25.72
C VAL A 654 -15.54 -11.57 25.66
N PHE A 655 -16.04 -11.28 24.46
CA PHE A 655 -17.47 -11.20 24.19
C PHE A 655 -17.85 -12.31 23.22
N ARG A 656 -18.88 -13.09 23.57
CA ARG A 656 -19.41 -14.19 22.78
C ARG A 656 -20.86 -13.92 22.42
N THR A 657 -21.15 -13.75 21.15
CA THR A 657 -22.51 -13.58 20.65
C THR A 657 -23.42 -14.76 21.03
N LEU A 658 -24.74 -14.56 21.06
CA LEU A 658 -25.69 -15.67 21.26
C LEU A 658 -25.58 -16.76 20.18
N ALA A 659 -25.00 -16.44 19.02
CA ALA A 659 -24.69 -17.37 17.94
C ALA A 659 -23.37 -18.16 18.15
N GLY A 660 -22.71 -18.00 19.29
CA GLY A 660 -21.52 -18.76 19.68
C GLY A 660 -20.18 -18.21 19.20
N ARG A 661 -20.17 -17.12 18.41
CA ARG A 661 -18.97 -16.48 17.84
C ARG A 661 -18.35 -15.47 18.81
N ILE A 662 -17.02 -15.39 18.84
CA ILE A 662 -16.26 -14.41 19.63
C ILE A 662 -16.17 -13.08 18.85
N ASP A 663 -16.36 -11.97 19.56
CA ASP A 663 -16.31 -10.60 19.04
C ASP A 663 -15.36 -9.73 19.89
N PRO A 664 -14.09 -9.61 19.50
CA PRO A 664 -13.09 -8.86 20.25
C PRO A 664 -13.39 -7.36 20.37
N HIS A 665 -14.11 -6.79 19.41
CA HIS A 665 -14.41 -5.36 19.38
C HIS A 665 -15.51 -5.00 20.39
N HIS A 666 -16.57 -5.81 20.45
CA HIS A 666 -17.58 -5.70 21.51
C HIS A 666 -17.00 -5.99 22.90
N ALA A 667 -16.03 -6.90 22.98
CA ALA A 667 -15.31 -7.18 24.22
C ALA A 667 -14.55 -5.94 24.72
N GLU A 668 -13.74 -5.32 23.86
CA GLU A 668 -12.98 -4.12 24.20
C GLU A 668 -13.90 -2.94 24.56
N ARG A 669 -15.00 -2.72 23.83
CA ARG A 669 -15.97 -1.66 24.15
C ARG A 669 -16.68 -1.90 25.48
N THR A 670 -17.12 -3.12 25.74
CA THR A 670 -17.77 -3.49 27.01
C THR A 670 -16.78 -3.36 28.17
N TRP A 671 -15.52 -3.76 27.95
CA TRP A 671 -14.44 -3.61 28.92
C TRP A 671 -14.09 -2.15 29.21
N GLN A 672 -13.93 -1.32 28.19
CA GLN A 672 -13.68 0.11 28.35
C GLN A 672 -14.85 0.83 29.05
N ALA A 673 -16.09 0.43 28.78
CA ALA A 673 -17.27 0.92 29.49
C ALA A 673 -17.26 0.53 30.98
N LEU A 674 -16.78 -0.68 31.31
CA LEU A 674 -16.63 -1.17 32.68
C LEU A 674 -15.42 -0.56 33.42
N CYS A 675 -14.32 -0.24 32.71
CA CYS A 675 -13.06 0.24 33.29
C CYS A 675 -13.04 1.70 33.76
N ASN A 676 -14.14 2.44 33.60
CA ASN A 676 -14.19 3.85 34.01
C ASN A 676 -14.42 4.11 35.53
N LYS A 677 -14.16 3.13 36.44
CA LYS A 677 -13.75 3.26 37.89
C LYS A 677 -13.46 1.85 38.54
N PRO A 678 -12.79 1.73 39.72
CA PRO A 678 -11.61 0.87 39.92
C PRO A 678 -11.83 -0.62 40.32
N THR A 679 -10.74 -1.37 40.08
CA THR A 679 -10.40 -2.81 40.06
C THR A 679 -10.81 -3.73 41.22
N ILE A 680 -11.12 -5.02 40.94
CA ILE A 680 -11.16 -6.15 41.91
C ILE A 680 -10.62 -7.46 41.30
N LEU A 681 -9.94 -8.29 42.11
CA LEU A 681 -9.29 -9.59 41.79
C LEU A 681 -9.95 -10.79 42.53
N GLY A 682 -9.94 -12.00 41.93
CA GLY A 682 -10.28 -13.29 42.58
C GLY A 682 -10.26 -14.50 41.60
N SER A 683 -9.95 -15.73 42.07
CA SER A 683 -9.42 -16.86 41.25
C SER A 683 -10.12 -18.24 41.34
N GLU A 684 -10.40 -18.93 40.20
CA GLU A 684 -10.75 -20.38 40.05
C GLU A 684 -10.63 -20.94 38.60
N ILE A 685 -10.13 -22.20 38.44
CA ILE A 685 -9.63 -22.86 37.20
C ILE A 685 -10.72 -23.56 36.34
N PRO A 686 -10.76 -23.40 34.99
CA PRO A 686 -11.71 -24.05 34.08
C PRO A 686 -11.31 -25.47 33.64
N ASP A 687 -12.29 -26.21 33.09
CA ASP A 687 -12.14 -27.60 32.65
C ASP A 687 -11.44 -27.75 31.25
N PRO A 688 -10.90 -28.93 30.94
CA PRO A 688 -10.05 -29.15 29.75
C PRO A 688 -10.74 -28.95 28.39
N GLY A 689 -12.05 -29.19 28.27
CA GLY A 689 -12.76 -29.03 26.99
C GLY A 689 -13.01 -27.56 26.66
N THR A 690 -13.31 -26.78 27.69
CA THR A 690 -13.42 -25.32 27.60
C THR A 690 -12.07 -24.71 27.19
N TRP A 691 -10.96 -25.19 27.76
CA TRP A 691 -9.58 -24.77 27.45
C TRP A 691 -9.17 -24.96 25.97
N GLU A 692 -9.50 -26.10 25.38
CA GLU A 692 -9.12 -26.44 24.01
C GLU A 692 -9.83 -25.53 23.00
N THR A 693 -11.11 -25.27 23.25
CA THR A 693 -11.96 -24.41 22.40
C THR A 693 -11.47 -22.96 22.33
N LEU A 694 -10.94 -22.42 23.42
CA LEU A 694 -10.44 -21.03 23.48
C LEU A 694 -9.08 -20.87 22.83
N THR A 695 -8.25 -21.91 22.93
CA THR A 695 -6.94 -21.96 22.30
C THR A 695 -7.07 -21.97 20.77
N GLU A 696 -8.11 -22.64 20.26
CA GLU A 696 -8.42 -22.69 18.84
C GLU A 696 -8.92 -21.34 18.33
N HIS A 697 -9.89 -20.72 19.03
CA HIS A 697 -10.41 -19.40 18.64
C HIS A 697 -9.35 -18.28 18.74
N GLY A 698 -8.46 -18.30 19.73
CA GLY A 698 -7.39 -17.31 19.84
C GLY A 698 -6.39 -17.37 18.67
N ARG A 699 -6.23 -18.54 18.05
CA ARG A 699 -5.32 -18.78 16.93
C ARG A 699 -5.82 -18.11 15.63
N ASP A 700 -7.14 -18.10 15.42
CA ASP A 700 -7.78 -17.49 14.25
C ASP A 700 -7.71 -15.95 14.22
N PHE A 701 -7.50 -15.33 15.39
CA PHE A 701 -7.37 -13.88 15.54
C PHE A 701 -5.92 -13.41 15.73
N GLY A 702 -4.93 -14.28 15.50
CA GLY A 702 -3.51 -13.89 15.51
C GLY A 702 -2.89 -13.69 16.89
N TYR A 703 -3.57 -14.12 17.96
CA TYR A 703 -2.94 -14.19 19.28
C TYR A 703 -1.89 -15.31 19.30
N ALA A 704 -0.74 -15.06 19.92
CA ALA A 704 0.29 -16.09 20.06
C ALA A 704 -0.28 -17.33 20.78
N PRO A 705 0.13 -18.56 20.44
CA PRO A 705 -0.34 -19.75 21.13
C PRO A 705 -0.03 -19.63 22.63
N LEU A 706 -1.06 -19.70 23.48
CA LEU A 706 -0.92 -19.80 24.95
C LEU A 706 0.04 -20.95 25.36
N GLN A 707 0.24 -21.94 24.48
CA GLN A 707 1.27 -22.98 24.62
C GLN A 707 2.71 -22.44 24.76
N ARG A 708 3.04 -21.26 24.24
CA ARG A 708 4.39 -20.67 24.45
C ARG A 708 4.66 -20.29 25.91
N LEU A 709 3.62 -20.17 26.74
CA LEU A 709 3.75 -19.95 28.19
C LEU A 709 3.93 -21.26 28.98
N GLN A 710 3.89 -22.43 28.33
CA GLN A 710 4.15 -23.74 28.93
C GLN A 710 5.61 -24.22 28.72
N SER A 711 6.60 -23.42 29.11
CA SER A 711 7.95 -23.91 29.32
C SER A 711 8.51 -23.28 30.58
N ARG A 712 8.96 -23.96 31.64
CA ARG A 712 9.16 -25.39 31.94
C ARG A 712 8.80 -25.56 33.41
N ASP A 713 7.66 -26.17 33.72
CA ASP A 713 7.44 -27.07 34.87
C ASP A 713 5.95 -27.32 35.05
N SER A 714 5.63 -28.52 35.51
CA SER A 714 4.28 -29.07 35.59
C SER A 714 3.46 -28.39 36.69
N SER A 715 2.76 -27.31 36.37
CA SER A 715 1.47 -26.98 36.99
C SER A 715 0.65 -26.13 36.01
N ALA A 716 -0.62 -26.50 35.82
CA ALA A 716 -1.49 -25.85 34.82
C ALA A 716 -1.65 -24.34 35.13
N PRO A 717 -1.77 -23.47 34.10
CA PRO A 717 -2.08 -22.07 34.30
C PRO A 717 -3.42 -21.94 35.02
N ARG A 718 -3.49 -21.10 36.06
CA ARG A 718 -4.76 -20.67 36.64
C ARG A 718 -5.39 -19.66 35.69
N VAL A 719 -6.58 -19.96 35.20
CA VAL A 719 -7.44 -19.00 34.52
C VAL A 719 -8.49 -18.59 35.52
N ASP A 720 -8.64 -17.30 35.77
CA ASP A 720 -9.59 -16.76 36.73
C ASP A 720 -10.67 -15.99 36.00
N LEU A 721 -11.94 -16.37 36.19
CA LEU A 721 -13.10 -15.76 35.52
C LEU A 721 -13.68 -14.63 36.38
N ALA A 722 -13.68 -13.41 35.83
CA ALA A 722 -14.32 -12.25 36.44
C ALA A 722 -15.45 -11.69 35.55
N LEU A 723 -16.53 -11.27 36.21
CA LEU A 723 -17.74 -10.60 35.69
C LEU A 723 -18.33 -11.18 34.38
N LEU A 724 -19.39 -11.99 34.50
CA LEU A 724 -20.21 -12.38 33.36
C LEU A 724 -21.34 -11.35 33.16
N VAL A 725 -21.48 -10.80 31.96
CA VAL A 725 -22.57 -9.86 31.64
C VAL A 725 -23.24 -10.30 30.34
N ARG A 726 -24.56 -10.46 30.35
CA ARG A 726 -25.35 -10.71 29.16
C ARG A 726 -25.63 -9.38 28.48
N VAL A 727 -25.33 -9.27 27.20
CA VAL A 727 -25.68 -8.09 26.42
C VAL A 727 -26.93 -8.40 25.60
N VAL A 728 -27.91 -7.51 25.62
CA VAL A 728 -29.15 -7.62 24.84
C VAL A 728 -29.29 -6.42 23.91
N PRO A 729 -29.94 -6.57 22.74
CA PRO A 729 -30.14 -5.50 21.78
C PRO A 729 -30.93 -4.32 22.34
#